data_AF-A0A8X6Y7K0-F1
#
_entry.id   AF-A0A8X6Y7K0-F1
#
_cell.length_a   1.000
_cell.length_b   1.000
_cell.length_c   1.000
_cell.angle_alpha   90.00
_cell.angle_beta   90.00
_cell.angle_gamma   90.00
#
_symmetry.space_group_name_H-M   'P 1'
#
loop_
_entity.id
_entity.type
_entity.pdbx_description
1 polymer ?
#
loop_
_entity_poly.entity_id
_entity_poly.type
_entity_poly.pdbx_seq_one_letter_code
_entity_poly.pdbx_strand_id
1 'polypeptide(L)'
;MSSLLNHLTSHEHKVFFCDYCLLRFSNEELLNLHQEDCQNHNVQKIKMPTQEEKWLEFSNHKFKLPVPYVIYADLECIQEKISSCEQDPKISSTESIAKHVPCGFAYVIVGPDGAMIKPPTVFRGKNAIDQFLTKLLDEEKSILDTLRYVKPMVFSMTDEENFKSSTLCSICENPLNGDAVRDHDHLSGAYRGAAHNSCNLNFKLANYIPVVIHNLRNYDGHFLIQGIGKFKEKRIQCIPENSEKFISFTLSSLRFIDSFQFLNTSLEKLAQNLKPFQFHLCNKYFASNAQFITRKGCYPYEYFDSFSKFYETQLPPQSAFFNSLTNENVSREDYEYAHQIWNIFQMRTLGDYHDLYVTVDVLLLSDIFENFRTLCQNYYKIDPCHTYTAPGLAWQACLKMTKVRLELLTDINMHLFIEKGIRRGVAMISHRYAKANNAYLSTYDSTLPSSYIIYLDANNLYGWAMSQHLPTHDFSWTDEDVNFMDVPNDSDIGYIFEVDLEYPDELHDLHNCYPLAPEKIEVSVSECSPYTKNIAKEFSILKSKSVEKLVPNLKNKTKYVLHYRNLKLYVQLGLKVKKIHKILKFKQSPWLKNYIDFNTEHRKRANNNFEKDLFKLLNNAVFGKTMENLRNRVKIDLVNSEKRAKKLIASPAFHAYKIINNDLVSIQRKLTSLLLNRPIYVGFSILDTSKILMYNFHYNYIKRMYANRAKLLFTDTDSLCYIISTSDIYKDMLHNSIEFDTANYPPNHFLYNPLNNKVLGKMKDELNGMVATEFVGLKAKMYSIKTLTLEKNTAKGVHKSILKSKISHEDYKNCLINKHRSREEFKSINSSIHQIHSVKSKKNSLCPFDDKRYILEDGITTLALGNCHINES
;
A
#
# COMPACT_ATOMS: atom_id res chain seq x y z
N MET A 1 -38.35 -9.38 -8.38
CA MET A 1 -37.19 -10.20 -8.85
C MET A 1 -37.51 -11.69 -8.94
N SER A 2 -38.22 -12.29 -7.97
CA SER A 2 -38.58 -13.72 -7.95
C SER A 2 -39.24 -14.25 -9.25
N SER A 3 -40.23 -13.56 -9.83
CA SER A 3 -40.92 -14.03 -11.05
C SER A 3 -40.02 -14.11 -12.30
N LEU A 4 -38.99 -13.25 -12.39
CA LEU A 4 -38.06 -13.18 -13.53
C LEU A 4 -37.02 -14.30 -13.52
N LEU A 5 -36.79 -14.98 -12.38
CA LEU A 5 -35.76 -16.01 -12.22
C LEU A 5 -36.34 -17.43 -12.08
N ASN A 6 -37.66 -17.59 -12.06
CA ASN A 6 -38.35 -18.89 -11.93
C ASN A 6 -38.07 -19.86 -13.09
N HIS A 7 -37.67 -19.37 -14.26
CA HIS A 7 -37.29 -20.18 -15.43
C HIS A 7 -36.00 -20.98 -15.23
N LEU A 8 -35.24 -20.73 -14.15
CA LEU A 8 -34.00 -21.45 -13.81
C LEU A 8 -34.23 -22.73 -12.99
N THR A 9 -35.48 -23.14 -12.79
CA THR A 9 -35.85 -24.35 -12.04
C THR A 9 -36.94 -25.14 -12.75
N SER A 10 -36.92 -26.47 -12.59
CA SER A 10 -37.92 -27.42 -13.11
C SER A 10 -39.30 -27.32 -12.42
N HIS A 11 -39.63 -26.17 -11.81
CA HIS A 11 -40.93 -25.86 -11.18
C HIS A 11 -41.35 -26.69 -9.95
N GLU A 12 -40.48 -27.51 -9.35
CA GLU A 12 -40.90 -28.41 -8.24
C GLU A 12 -40.90 -27.76 -6.82
N HIS A 13 -40.20 -26.63 -6.59
CA HIS A 13 -40.15 -25.98 -5.27
C HIS A 13 -40.13 -24.44 -5.32
N LYS A 14 -40.67 -23.77 -4.29
CA LYS A 14 -40.60 -22.30 -4.11
C LYS A 14 -39.15 -21.89 -3.83
N VAL A 15 -38.63 -20.96 -4.62
CA VAL A 15 -37.24 -20.52 -4.56
C VAL A 15 -37.14 -19.09 -4.01
N PHE A 16 -36.19 -18.86 -3.10
CA PHE A 16 -35.95 -17.55 -2.49
C PHE A 16 -34.63 -16.95 -3.02
N PHE A 17 -34.62 -15.65 -3.32
CA PHE A 17 -33.45 -14.95 -3.84
C PHE A 17 -33.11 -13.76 -2.97
N CYS A 18 -31.82 -13.54 -2.71
CA CYS A 18 -31.36 -12.33 -2.06
C CYS A 18 -31.31 -11.16 -3.05
N ASP A 19 -32.02 -10.07 -2.76
CA ASP A 19 -32.08 -8.89 -3.63
C ASP A 19 -30.74 -8.13 -3.75
N TYR A 20 -29.78 -8.40 -2.86
CA TYR A 20 -28.47 -7.77 -2.85
C TYR A 20 -27.43 -8.58 -3.65
N CYS A 21 -27.23 -9.86 -3.31
CA CYS A 21 -26.20 -10.70 -3.94
C CYS A 21 -26.71 -11.57 -5.11
N LEU A 22 -28.03 -11.65 -5.29
CA LEU A 22 -28.73 -12.47 -6.31
C LEU A 22 -28.44 -13.98 -6.21
N LEU A 23 -28.03 -14.46 -5.03
CA LEU A 23 -27.92 -15.90 -4.74
C LEU A 23 -29.27 -16.50 -4.37
N ARG A 24 -29.35 -17.81 -4.59
CA ARG A 24 -30.53 -18.64 -4.37
C ARG A 24 -30.45 -19.32 -2.99
N PHE A 25 -31.57 -19.37 -2.29
CA PHE A 25 -31.75 -20.06 -1.02
C PHE A 25 -32.92 -21.04 -1.10
N SER A 26 -32.80 -22.14 -0.36
CA SER A 26 -33.80 -23.23 -0.33
C SER A 26 -35.04 -22.87 0.49
N ASN A 27 -34.93 -21.98 1.47
CA ASN A 27 -36.03 -21.51 2.29
C ASN A 27 -35.86 -20.03 2.69
N GLU A 28 -36.91 -19.45 3.26
CA GLU A 28 -36.99 -18.04 3.65
C GLU A 28 -36.13 -17.70 4.88
N GLU A 29 -35.99 -18.63 5.82
CA GLU A 29 -35.20 -18.43 7.05
C GLU A 29 -33.70 -18.25 6.75
N LEU A 30 -33.15 -19.11 5.88
CA LEU A 30 -31.77 -19.00 5.42
C LEU A 30 -31.52 -17.70 4.65
N LEU A 31 -32.51 -17.23 3.89
CA LEU A 31 -32.45 -15.93 3.22
C LEU A 31 -32.40 -14.80 4.24
N ASN A 32 -33.28 -14.80 5.25
CA ASN A 32 -33.33 -13.77 6.29
C ASN A 32 -32.01 -13.71 7.07
N LEU A 33 -31.47 -14.86 7.48
CA LEU A 33 -30.16 -14.96 8.14
C LEU A 33 -29.02 -14.42 7.26
N HIS A 34 -29.03 -14.73 5.97
CA HIS A 34 -28.05 -14.21 5.02
C HIS A 34 -28.18 -12.69 4.82
N GLN A 35 -29.41 -12.17 4.79
CA GLN A 35 -29.69 -10.75 4.58
C GLN A 35 -29.20 -9.87 5.73
N GLU A 36 -29.13 -10.37 6.97
CA GLU A 36 -28.58 -9.64 8.11
C GLU A 36 -27.22 -9.01 7.78
N ASP A 37 -26.33 -9.82 7.18
CA ASP A 37 -24.98 -9.38 6.81
C ASP A 37 -24.91 -8.86 5.37
N CYS A 38 -25.64 -9.47 4.42
CA CYS A 38 -25.53 -9.15 3.00
C CYS A 38 -26.04 -7.76 2.64
N GLN A 39 -27.06 -7.26 3.32
CA GLN A 39 -27.67 -5.94 3.07
C GLN A 39 -26.70 -4.76 3.27
N ASN A 40 -25.61 -4.97 4.01
CA ASN A 40 -24.56 -3.97 4.25
C ASN A 40 -23.71 -3.70 2.99
N HIS A 41 -23.93 -4.44 1.91
CA HIS A 41 -23.22 -4.31 0.64
C HIS A 41 -24.12 -3.78 -0.48
N ASN A 42 -23.49 -3.15 -1.48
CA ASN A 42 -24.18 -2.73 -2.70
C ASN A 42 -24.69 -3.93 -3.51
N VAL A 43 -25.81 -3.74 -4.23
CA VAL A 43 -26.40 -4.76 -5.10
C VAL A 43 -25.44 -5.19 -6.21
N GLN A 44 -25.10 -6.48 -6.23
CA GLN A 44 -24.17 -7.08 -7.20
C GLN A 44 -24.29 -8.61 -7.21
N LYS A 45 -24.34 -9.24 -8.39
CA LYS A 45 -24.36 -10.71 -8.49
C LYS A 45 -23.04 -11.30 -7.98
N ILE A 46 -23.07 -12.00 -6.86
CA ILE A 46 -21.88 -12.66 -6.31
C ILE A 46 -21.74 -14.07 -6.88
N LYS A 47 -20.51 -14.44 -7.22
CA LYS A 47 -20.09 -15.81 -7.53
C LYS A 47 -19.06 -16.24 -6.48
N MET A 48 -19.24 -17.45 -5.95
CA MET A 48 -18.24 -18.11 -5.12
C MET A 48 -17.41 -19.07 -5.99
N PRO A 49 -16.16 -19.36 -5.62
CA PRO A 49 -15.39 -20.45 -6.21
C PRO A 49 -16.16 -21.78 -6.15
N THR A 50 -16.01 -22.60 -7.18
CA THR A 50 -16.54 -23.97 -7.19
C THR A 50 -15.66 -24.92 -6.36
N GLN A 51 -16.12 -26.15 -6.11
CA GLN A 51 -15.29 -27.15 -5.41
C GLN A 51 -14.00 -27.50 -6.17
N GLU A 52 -14.01 -27.39 -7.50
CA GLU A 52 -12.84 -27.61 -8.35
C GLU A 52 -11.88 -26.40 -8.34
N GLU A 53 -12.42 -25.18 -8.25
CA GLU A 53 -11.66 -23.92 -8.29
C GLU A 53 -11.27 -23.39 -6.89
N LYS A 54 -11.57 -24.14 -5.82
CA LYS A 54 -11.35 -23.67 -4.44
C LYS A 54 -9.88 -23.57 -4.07
N TRP A 55 -8.98 -24.27 -4.74
CA TRP A 55 -7.56 -24.28 -4.38
C TRP A 55 -6.81 -23.10 -4.98
N LEU A 56 -6.25 -22.26 -4.11
CA LEU A 56 -5.33 -21.19 -4.46
C LEU A 56 -3.88 -21.59 -4.13
N GLU A 57 -3.08 -21.72 -5.17
CA GLU A 57 -1.66 -22.08 -5.11
C GLU A 57 -0.87 -21.38 -6.22
N PHE A 58 0.46 -21.52 -6.23
CA PHE A 58 1.29 -20.95 -7.29
C PHE A 58 1.15 -21.73 -8.60
N SER A 59 0.48 -21.14 -9.60
CA SER A 59 0.26 -21.76 -10.91
C SER A 59 0.87 -20.99 -12.09
N ASN A 60 1.37 -19.77 -11.90
CA ASN A 60 1.89 -18.94 -12.99
C ASN A 60 3.37 -19.25 -13.30
N HIS A 61 3.68 -20.48 -13.74
CA HIS A 61 5.07 -20.87 -13.98
C HIS A 61 5.81 -19.98 -14.99
N LYS A 62 5.12 -19.40 -15.99
CA LYS A 62 5.71 -18.43 -16.92
C LYS A 62 6.37 -17.24 -16.24
N PHE A 63 5.93 -16.88 -15.03
CA PHE A 63 6.50 -15.74 -14.30
C PHE A 63 7.94 -15.96 -13.86
N LYS A 64 8.40 -17.22 -13.86
CA LYS A 64 9.79 -17.56 -13.55
C LYS A 64 10.75 -17.29 -14.72
N LEU A 65 10.23 -17.12 -15.93
CA LEU A 65 11.03 -16.71 -17.09
C LEU A 65 11.18 -15.19 -17.08
N PRO A 66 12.37 -14.65 -17.39
CA PRO A 66 12.51 -13.25 -17.68
C PRO A 66 11.70 -12.85 -18.93
N VAL A 67 11.05 -11.70 -18.89
CA VAL A 67 10.46 -11.09 -20.09
C VAL A 67 11.58 -10.65 -21.03
N PRO A 68 11.66 -11.16 -22.28
CA PRO A 68 12.86 -10.99 -23.11
C PRO A 68 13.18 -9.56 -23.51
N TYR A 69 12.18 -8.74 -23.81
CA TYR A 69 12.35 -7.37 -24.26
C TYR A 69 11.57 -6.42 -23.38
N VAL A 70 12.22 -5.35 -22.92
CA VAL A 70 11.60 -4.31 -22.10
C VAL A 70 11.96 -2.94 -22.67
N ILE A 71 10.96 -2.06 -22.75
CA ILE A 71 11.15 -0.67 -23.16
C ILE A 71 11.10 0.20 -21.90
N TYR A 72 12.12 1.03 -21.70
CA TYR A 72 12.11 2.06 -20.66
C TYR A 72 11.92 3.41 -21.32
N ALA A 73 11.06 4.25 -20.75
CA ALA A 73 10.75 5.54 -21.35
C ALA A 73 10.44 6.60 -20.30
N ASP A 74 10.59 7.85 -20.72
CA ASP A 74 10.25 9.04 -19.94
C ASP A 74 9.76 10.14 -20.88
N LEU A 75 8.87 11.00 -20.38
CA LEU A 75 8.33 12.14 -21.12
C LEU A 75 8.54 13.42 -20.33
N GLU A 76 8.81 14.48 -21.07
CA GLU A 76 8.99 15.80 -20.48
C GLU A 76 7.96 16.79 -21.02
N CYS A 77 7.62 17.77 -20.17
CA CYS A 77 6.56 18.74 -20.45
C CYS A 77 7.04 20.17 -20.25
N ILE A 78 6.53 21.08 -21.09
CA ILE A 78 6.52 22.51 -20.78
C ILE A 78 5.33 22.85 -19.88
N GLN A 79 5.45 23.93 -19.11
CA GLN A 79 4.41 24.45 -18.22
C GLN A 79 3.84 25.77 -18.74
N GLU A 80 2.81 25.70 -19.58
CA GLU A 80 2.13 26.88 -20.10
C GLU A 80 1.34 27.57 -18.98
N LYS A 81 1.71 28.80 -18.63
CA LYS A 81 1.08 29.56 -17.54
C LYS A 81 -0.37 29.92 -17.87
N ILE A 82 -1.24 29.78 -16.87
CA ILE A 82 -2.66 30.15 -16.94
C ILE A 82 -2.89 31.41 -16.10
N SER A 83 -3.59 32.41 -16.65
CA SER A 83 -4.06 33.57 -15.90
C SER A 83 -5.44 33.29 -15.28
N SER A 84 -5.56 33.39 -13.96
CA SER A 84 -6.83 33.20 -13.22
C SER A 84 -7.13 34.38 -12.29
N CYS A 85 -8.42 34.53 -11.94
CA CYS A 85 -8.93 35.58 -11.06
C CYS A 85 -8.83 35.19 -9.57
N GLU A 86 -8.61 36.17 -8.69
CA GLU A 86 -8.55 35.96 -7.23
C GLU A 86 -9.88 35.43 -6.65
N GLN A 87 -9.80 34.46 -5.73
CA GLN A 87 -10.96 33.84 -5.07
C GLN A 87 -11.09 34.27 -3.61
N ASP A 88 -12.29 34.10 -3.03
CA ASP A 88 -12.59 34.46 -1.64
C ASP A 88 -11.67 33.74 -0.62
N PRO A 89 -10.90 34.48 0.21
CA PRO A 89 -9.94 33.92 1.16
C PRO A 89 -10.56 33.09 2.30
N LYS A 90 -11.89 33.15 2.50
CA LYS A 90 -12.61 32.46 3.58
C LYS A 90 -13.00 31.02 3.24
N ILE A 91 -12.96 30.62 1.97
CA ILE A 91 -13.42 29.31 1.48
C ILE A 91 -12.22 28.44 1.06
N SER A 92 -12.34 27.11 1.14
CA SER A 92 -11.33 26.21 0.56
C SER A 92 -11.48 26.22 -0.96
N SER A 93 -10.39 26.58 -1.64
CA SER A 93 -10.34 26.76 -3.08
C SER A 93 -9.17 26.02 -3.70
N THR A 94 -9.31 25.74 -5.00
CA THR A 94 -8.25 25.21 -5.87
C THR A 94 -8.20 26.06 -7.13
N GLU A 95 -7.02 26.58 -7.44
CA GLU A 95 -6.75 27.44 -8.59
C GLU A 95 -5.72 26.76 -9.52
N SER A 96 -5.94 26.80 -10.84
CA SER A 96 -4.99 26.24 -11.81
C SER A 96 -4.01 27.30 -12.26
N ILE A 97 -2.70 27.05 -12.11
CA ILE A 97 -1.64 28.03 -12.38
C ILE A 97 -0.86 27.76 -13.67
N ALA A 98 -0.74 26.50 -14.08
CA ALA A 98 -0.08 26.13 -15.32
C ALA A 98 -0.64 24.83 -15.89
N LYS A 99 -0.66 24.71 -17.23
CA LYS A 99 -1.01 23.49 -17.97
C LYS A 99 0.27 22.79 -18.41
N HIS A 100 0.34 21.48 -18.23
CA HIS A 100 1.48 20.69 -18.65
C HIS A 100 1.26 20.20 -20.08
N VAL A 101 2.18 20.49 -20.98
CA VAL A 101 2.12 20.10 -22.40
C VAL A 101 3.36 19.27 -22.76
N PRO A 102 3.20 18.01 -23.20
CA PRO A 102 4.32 17.16 -23.61
C PRO A 102 5.14 17.81 -24.71
N CYS A 103 6.45 17.92 -24.48
CA CYS A 103 7.40 18.60 -25.37
C CYS A 103 8.53 17.70 -25.86
N GLY A 104 8.79 16.58 -25.17
CA GLY A 104 9.80 15.62 -25.59
C GLY A 104 9.65 14.28 -24.88
N PHE A 105 10.40 13.30 -25.38
CA PHE A 105 10.51 11.97 -24.77
C PHE A 105 11.86 11.35 -25.10
N ALA A 106 12.25 10.36 -24.29
CA ALA A 106 13.23 9.37 -24.68
C ALA A 106 12.71 7.96 -24.40
N TYR A 107 13.25 6.97 -25.12
CA TYR A 107 13.10 5.57 -24.74
C TYR A 107 14.32 4.72 -25.14
N VAL A 108 14.54 3.63 -24.41
CA VAL A 108 15.56 2.61 -24.71
C VAL A 108 14.92 1.22 -24.68
N ILE A 109 15.42 0.32 -25.52
CA ILE A 109 14.96 -1.08 -25.60
C ILE A 109 16.09 -1.97 -25.09
N VAL A 110 15.80 -2.73 -24.03
CA VAL A 110 16.72 -3.72 -23.45
C VAL A 110 16.32 -5.11 -23.92
N GLY A 111 17.30 -5.85 -24.44
CA GLY A 111 17.16 -7.21 -24.95
C GLY A 111 17.33 -8.31 -23.90
N PRO A 112 17.22 -9.59 -24.32
CA PRO A 112 17.26 -10.74 -23.42
C PRO A 112 18.63 -10.96 -22.77
N ASP A 113 19.70 -10.41 -23.35
CA ASP A 113 21.07 -10.41 -22.82
C ASP A 113 21.35 -9.23 -21.86
N GLY A 114 20.35 -8.38 -21.60
CA GLY A 114 20.49 -7.17 -20.80
C GLY A 114 21.17 -6.02 -21.55
N ALA A 115 21.46 -6.15 -22.84
CA ALA A 115 22.05 -5.09 -23.64
C ALA A 115 20.99 -4.21 -24.30
N MET A 116 21.34 -2.95 -24.59
CA MET A 116 20.54 -2.11 -25.48
C MET A 116 20.54 -2.70 -26.89
N ILE A 117 19.35 -2.82 -27.47
CA ILE A 117 19.19 -3.28 -28.86
C ILE A 117 19.68 -2.21 -29.86
N LYS A 118 19.51 -0.94 -29.51
CA LYS A 118 19.91 0.22 -30.30
C LYS A 118 20.13 1.44 -29.41
N PRO A 119 20.78 2.52 -29.90
CA PRO A 119 20.91 3.77 -29.16
C PRO A 119 19.54 4.32 -28.68
N PRO A 120 19.49 5.05 -27.55
CA PRO A 120 18.27 5.69 -27.07
C PRO A 120 17.63 6.55 -28.15
N THR A 121 16.31 6.43 -28.29
CA THR A 121 15.54 7.24 -29.22
C THR A 121 15.04 8.47 -28.49
N VAL A 122 15.42 9.65 -28.96
CA VAL A 122 15.07 10.95 -28.36
C VAL A 122 14.27 11.77 -29.35
N PHE A 123 13.27 12.49 -28.86
CA PHE A 123 12.49 13.42 -29.65
C PHE A 123 12.12 14.64 -28.82
N ARG A 124 12.21 15.82 -29.43
CA ARG A 124 11.69 17.08 -28.90
C ARG A 124 10.90 17.79 -29.98
N GLY A 125 9.70 18.24 -29.63
CA GLY A 125 8.86 19.00 -30.54
C GLY A 125 7.38 18.92 -30.20
N LYS A 126 6.57 19.61 -31.01
CA LYS A 126 5.12 19.48 -30.97
C LYS A 126 4.74 18.04 -31.34
N ASN A 127 3.61 17.56 -30.81
CA ASN A 127 3.10 16.21 -31.03
C ASN A 127 3.98 15.08 -30.46
N ALA A 128 4.71 15.34 -29.36
CA ALA A 128 5.56 14.36 -28.69
C ALA A 128 4.85 13.02 -28.43
N ILE A 129 3.59 13.03 -27.97
CA ILE A 129 2.81 11.82 -27.68
C ILE A 129 2.52 10.98 -28.93
N ASP A 130 2.16 11.63 -30.05
CA ASP A 130 1.82 10.92 -31.29
C ASP A 130 3.07 10.24 -31.86
N GLN A 131 4.19 10.96 -31.85
CA GLN A 131 5.50 10.45 -32.29
C GLN A 131 5.98 9.31 -31.38
N PHE A 132 5.79 9.44 -30.07
CA PHE A 132 6.12 8.40 -29.11
C PHE A 132 5.35 7.11 -29.38
N LEU A 133 4.01 7.18 -29.41
CA LEU A 133 3.17 6.01 -29.61
C LEU A 133 3.38 5.35 -30.99
N THR A 134 3.59 6.15 -32.04
CA THR A 134 3.87 5.64 -33.39
C THR A 134 5.18 4.84 -33.40
N LYS A 135 6.26 5.44 -32.89
CA LYS A 135 7.55 4.75 -32.81
C LYS A 135 7.47 3.46 -31.98
N LEU A 136 6.79 3.48 -30.83
CA LEU A 136 6.64 2.27 -30.01
C LEU A 136 5.89 1.15 -30.75
N LEU A 137 4.89 1.46 -31.58
CA LEU A 137 4.19 0.45 -32.38
C LEU A 137 5.08 -0.14 -33.49
N ASP A 138 6.02 0.65 -34.03
CA ASP A 138 7.02 0.15 -34.96
C ASP A 138 8.01 -0.81 -34.26
N GLU A 139 8.47 -0.44 -33.05
CA GLU A 139 9.29 -1.34 -32.22
C GLU A 139 8.55 -2.62 -31.84
N GLU A 140 7.26 -2.51 -31.49
CA GLU A 140 6.39 -3.65 -31.16
C GLU A 140 6.42 -4.68 -32.30
N LYS A 141 6.26 -4.22 -33.55
CA LYS A 141 6.25 -5.10 -34.71
C LYS A 141 7.59 -5.85 -34.86
N SER A 142 8.71 -5.13 -34.81
CA SER A 142 10.06 -5.70 -34.93
C SER A 142 10.35 -6.75 -33.85
N ILE A 143 10.01 -6.44 -32.59
CA ILE A 143 10.23 -7.34 -31.46
C ILE A 143 9.34 -8.58 -31.57
N LEU A 144 8.06 -8.43 -31.92
CA LEU A 144 7.15 -9.57 -32.05
C LEU A 144 7.53 -10.51 -33.18
N ASP A 145 8.03 -9.99 -34.30
CA ASP A 145 8.51 -10.82 -35.41
C ASP A 145 9.74 -11.65 -34.98
N THR A 146 10.61 -11.09 -34.13
CA THR A 146 11.72 -11.83 -33.52
C THR A 146 11.24 -12.91 -32.55
N LEU A 147 10.26 -12.59 -31.67
CA LEU A 147 9.73 -13.52 -30.67
C LEU A 147 8.90 -14.66 -31.26
N ARG A 148 8.38 -14.53 -32.48
CA ARG A 148 7.64 -15.58 -33.19
C ARG A 148 8.56 -16.70 -33.69
N TYR A 149 9.84 -16.41 -33.88
CA TYR A 149 10.81 -17.42 -34.31
C TYR A 149 11.26 -18.26 -33.11
N VAL A 150 10.81 -19.51 -33.05
CA VAL A 150 11.23 -20.49 -32.04
C VAL A 150 12.47 -21.23 -32.58
N LYS A 151 13.62 -21.08 -31.90
CA LYS A 151 14.81 -21.83 -32.28
C LYS A 151 14.61 -23.33 -32.04
N PRO A 152 15.02 -24.20 -32.98
CA PRO A 152 14.99 -25.64 -32.77
C PRO A 152 15.77 -26.06 -31.54
N MET A 153 15.27 -27.08 -30.84
CA MET A 153 15.92 -27.59 -29.62
C MET A 153 17.30 -28.17 -29.94
N VAL A 154 18.32 -27.69 -29.23
CA VAL A 154 19.65 -28.28 -29.16
C VAL A 154 19.61 -29.36 -28.10
N PHE A 155 19.84 -30.61 -28.50
CA PHE A 155 19.62 -31.79 -27.66
C PHE A 155 20.75 -32.80 -27.83
N SER A 156 21.58 -32.94 -26.79
CA SER A 156 22.76 -33.82 -26.77
C SER A 156 22.44 -35.22 -26.24
N MET A 157 23.40 -36.16 -26.35
CA MET A 157 23.26 -37.48 -25.74
C MET A 157 23.16 -37.42 -24.21
N THR A 158 23.88 -36.49 -23.57
CA THR A 158 23.79 -36.26 -22.12
C THR A 158 22.41 -35.73 -21.73
N ASP A 159 21.78 -34.90 -22.57
CA ASP A 159 20.42 -34.41 -22.32
C ASP A 159 19.39 -35.54 -22.40
N GLU A 160 19.59 -36.51 -23.30
CA GLU A 160 18.76 -37.71 -23.41
C GLU A 160 18.87 -38.60 -22.18
N GLU A 161 20.08 -38.79 -21.63
CA GLU A 161 20.30 -39.50 -20.37
C GLU A 161 19.66 -38.76 -19.18
N ASN A 162 19.81 -37.44 -19.12
CA ASN A 162 19.17 -36.60 -18.11
C ASN A 162 17.64 -36.69 -18.21
N PHE A 163 17.08 -36.65 -19.41
CA PHE A 163 15.63 -36.79 -19.63
C PHE A 163 15.12 -38.15 -19.14
N LYS A 164 15.79 -39.25 -19.51
CA LYS A 164 15.38 -40.62 -19.14
C LYS A 164 15.50 -40.91 -17.65
N SER A 165 16.51 -40.33 -16.99
CA SER A 165 16.74 -40.50 -15.55
C SER A 165 15.91 -39.55 -14.67
N SER A 166 15.30 -38.52 -15.27
CA SER A 166 14.49 -37.53 -14.54
C SER A 166 13.22 -38.14 -13.96
N THR A 167 13.04 -38.03 -12.65
CA THR A 167 11.82 -38.45 -11.95
C THR A 167 10.91 -37.28 -11.58
N LEU A 168 11.45 -36.07 -11.55
CA LEU A 168 10.78 -34.83 -11.18
C LEU A 168 10.70 -33.87 -12.36
N CYS A 169 9.61 -33.11 -12.43
CA CYS A 169 9.45 -32.03 -13.40
C CYS A 169 10.39 -30.87 -13.07
N SER A 170 11.20 -30.43 -14.02
CA SER A 170 12.13 -29.28 -13.88
C SER A 170 11.43 -27.95 -13.59
N ILE A 171 10.14 -27.83 -13.94
CA ILE A 171 9.35 -26.60 -13.80
C ILE A 171 8.65 -26.52 -12.44
N CYS A 172 7.85 -27.52 -12.05
CA CYS A 172 7.08 -27.48 -10.80
C CYS A 172 7.69 -28.29 -9.66
N GLU A 173 8.77 -29.04 -9.91
CA GLU A 173 9.49 -29.89 -8.95
C GLU A 173 8.65 -31.06 -8.39
N ASN A 174 7.50 -31.37 -9.00
CA ASN A 174 6.66 -32.51 -8.61
C ASN A 174 7.01 -33.76 -9.44
N PRO A 175 6.69 -34.98 -8.94
CA PRO A 175 6.90 -36.23 -9.69
C PRO A 175 6.24 -36.23 -11.08
N LEU A 176 6.98 -36.71 -12.10
CA LEU A 176 6.51 -36.75 -13.50
C LEU A 176 5.40 -37.78 -13.74
N ASN A 177 5.40 -38.89 -12.99
CA ASN A 177 4.37 -39.94 -13.04
C ASN A 177 3.98 -40.39 -14.46
N GLY A 178 4.94 -40.44 -15.39
CA GLY A 178 4.74 -40.87 -16.79
C GLY A 178 4.33 -39.77 -17.78
N ASP A 179 4.08 -38.53 -17.33
CA ASP A 179 3.78 -37.36 -18.20
C ASP A 179 5.05 -36.54 -18.46
N ALA A 180 6.10 -37.15 -19.03
CA ALA A 180 7.37 -36.48 -19.29
C ALA A 180 7.47 -35.96 -20.72
N VAL A 181 7.61 -34.64 -20.88
CA VAL A 181 7.94 -33.97 -22.15
C VAL A 181 9.25 -33.20 -22.04
N ARG A 182 9.89 -32.92 -23.18
CA ARG A 182 11.15 -32.16 -23.25
C ARG A 182 10.86 -30.65 -23.34
N ASP A 183 11.20 -29.89 -22.31
CA ASP A 183 11.15 -28.42 -22.32
C ASP A 183 12.45 -27.82 -22.86
N HIS A 184 12.36 -26.74 -23.63
CA HIS A 184 13.53 -26.02 -24.14
C HIS A 184 13.28 -24.52 -24.20
N ASP A 185 14.37 -23.76 -24.20
CA ASP A 185 14.32 -22.32 -24.38
C ASP A 185 14.08 -21.94 -25.85
N HIS A 186 12.99 -21.23 -26.13
CA HIS A 186 12.66 -20.80 -27.49
C HIS A 186 13.64 -19.77 -28.07
N LEU A 187 14.44 -19.06 -27.24
CA LEU A 187 15.41 -18.06 -27.71
C LEU A 187 16.79 -18.66 -28.02
N SER A 188 17.26 -19.60 -27.20
CA SER A 188 18.58 -20.23 -27.36
C SER A 188 18.52 -21.61 -28.01
N GLY A 189 17.37 -22.28 -27.97
CA GLY A 189 17.21 -23.70 -28.31
C GLY A 189 17.65 -24.65 -27.19
N ALA A 190 18.22 -24.15 -26.08
CA ALA A 190 18.80 -25.00 -25.05
C ALA A 190 17.73 -25.85 -24.34
N TYR A 191 17.99 -27.15 -24.22
CA TYR A 191 17.18 -28.04 -23.38
C TYR A 191 17.20 -27.61 -21.91
N ARG A 192 16.03 -27.59 -21.27
CA ARG A 192 15.87 -27.13 -19.88
C ARG A 192 15.58 -28.27 -18.90
N GLY A 193 15.02 -29.37 -19.37
CA GLY A 193 14.71 -30.53 -18.54
C GLY A 193 13.41 -31.23 -18.90
N ALA A 194 13.16 -32.35 -18.23
CA ALA A 194 11.90 -33.07 -18.31
C ALA A 194 10.81 -32.30 -17.56
N ALA A 195 9.63 -32.14 -18.16
CA ALA A 195 8.52 -31.41 -17.57
C ALA A 195 7.19 -32.13 -17.79
N HIS A 196 6.18 -31.83 -16.95
CA HIS A 196 4.80 -32.18 -17.27
C HIS A 196 4.34 -31.48 -18.55
N ASN A 197 3.49 -32.11 -19.34
CA ASN A 197 2.95 -31.49 -20.55
C ASN A 197 2.21 -30.18 -20.23
N SER A 198 1.42 -30.17 -19.14
CA SER A 198 0.72 -28.97 -18.66
C SER A 198 1.69 -27.86 -18.20
N CYS A 199 2.76 -28.22 -17.49
CA CYS A 199 3.78 -27.27 -17.07
C CYS A 199 4.51 -26.67 -18.26
N ASN A 200 4.90 -27.48 -19.24
CA ASN A 200 5.55 -27.06 -20.48
C ASN A 200 4.69 -26.05 -21.26
N LEU A 201 3.39 -26.35 -21.46
CA LEU A 201 2.46 -25.44 -22.15
C LEU A 201 2.26 -24.09 -21.43
N ASN A 202 2.37 -24.10 -20.10
CA ASN A 202 2.29 -22.89 -19.29
C ASN A 202 3.62 -22.12 -19.26
N PHE A 203 4.76 -22.79 -19.41
CA PHE A 203 6.11 -22.22 -19.26
C PHE A 203 6.66 -21.60 -20.56
N LYS A 204 5.92 -20.64 -21.11
CA LYS A 204 6.24 -19.96 -22.36
C LYS A 204 6.62 -18.50 -22.17
N LEU A 205 7.37 -17.96 -23.14
CA LEU A 205 7.71 -16.55 -23.21
C LEU A 205 6.47 -15.64 -23.26
N ALA A 206 6.60 -14.44 -22.71
CA ALA A 206 5.54 -13.44 -22.76
C ALA A 206 5.25 -13.01 -24.20
N ASN A 207 3.96 -12.85 -24.51
CA ASN A 207 3.48 -12.32 -25.80
C ASN A 207 3.15 -10.83 -25.73
N TYR A 208 3.78 -10.11 -24.81
CA TYR A 208 3.61 -8.68 -24.60
C TYR A 208 4.96 -8.05 -24.26
N ILE A 209 5.09 -6.76 -24.54
CA ILE A 209 6.31 -5.98 -24.33
C ILE A 209 6.02 -4.95 -23.24
N PRO A 210 6.64 -5.04 -22.07
CA PRO A 210 6.52 -4.04 -21.02
C PRO A 210 7.13 -2.71 -21.47
N VAL A 211 6.38 -1.63 -21.27
CA VAL A 211 6.85 -0.25 -21.38
C VAL A 211 6.85 0.34 -19.97
N VAL A 212 8.03 0.45 -19.38
CA VAL A 212 8.24 0.87 -18.00
C VAL A 212 8.51 2.37 -17.95
N ILE A 213 7.64 3.10 -17.25
CA ILE A 213 7.75 4.54 -17.02
C ILE A 213 7.63 4.80 -15.51
N HIS A 214 8.44 5.71 -14.97
CA HIS A 214 8.42 5.99 -13.54
C HIS A 214 7.29 6.97 -13.19
N ASN A 215 6.40 6.58 -12.27
CA ASN A 215 5.22 7.35 -11.87
C ASN A 215 4.16 7.52 -12.99
N LEU A 216 4.13 6.56 -13.92
CA LEU A 216 3.17 6.48 -15.04
C LEU A 216 1.73 6.75 -14.60
N ARG A 217 1.26 6.12 -13.51
CA ARG A 217 -0.15 6.18 -13.11
C ARG A 217 -0.62 7.60 -12.79
N ASN A 218 0.25 8.44 -12.23
CA ASN A 218 -0.12 9.76 -11.72
C ASN A 218 0.27 10.90 -12.66
N TYR A 219 1.10 10.64 -13.67
CA TYR A 219 1.62 11.68 -14.56
C TYR A 219 1.56 11.25 -16.03
N ASP A 220 2.61 10.64 -16.56
CA ASP A 220 2.78 10.32 -18.00
C ASP A 220 1.63 9.56 -18.62
N GLY A 221 1.03 8.64 -17.86
CA GLY A 221 -0.11 7.85 -18.28
C GLY A 221 -1.28 8.72 -18.73
N HIS A 222 -1.49 9.91 -18.15
CA HIS A 222 -2.55 10.81 -18.57
C HIS A 222 -2.36 11.30 -20.01
N PHE A 223 -1.15 11.68 -20.40
CA PHE A 223 -0.86 12.11 -21.77
C PHE A 223 -0.98 10.96 -22.77
N LEU A 224 -0.49 9.77 -22.39
CA LEU A 224 -0.61 8.57 -23.22
C LEU A 224 -2.07 8.19 -23.44
N ILE A 225 -2.91 8.21 -22.39
CA ILE A 225 -4.35 7.97 -22.54
C ILE A 225 -5.01 8.98 -23.48
N GLN A 226 -4.59 10.25 -23.49
CA GLN A 226 -5.11 11.20 -24.50
C GLN A 226 -4.70 10.82 -25.93
N GLY A 227 -3.48 10.30 -26.13
CA GLY A 227 -2.94 9.94 -27.45
C GLY A 227 -3.47 8.63 -28.04
N ILE A 228 -3.72 7.61 -27.21
CA ILE A 228 -4.06 6.26 -27.70
C ILE A 228 -5.37 6.19 -28.51
N GLY A 229 -6.28 7.17 -28.34
CA GLY A 229 -7.54 7.23 -29.10
C GLY A 229 -7.35 7.28 -30.61
N LYS A 230 -6.25 7.87 -31.08
CA LYS A 230 -5.92 8.03 -32.50
C LYS A 230 -5.68 6.69 -33.21
N PHE A 231 -5.29 5.64 -32.48
CA PHE A 231 -4.96 4.33 -33.03
C PHE A 231 -6.18 3.40 -33.08
N LYS A 232 -7.14 3.72 -33.95
CA LYS A 232 -8.48 3.07 -34.01
C LYS A 232 -8.43 1.56 -34.28
N GLU A 233 -7.42 1.07 -34.99
CA GLU A 233 -7.27 -0.36 -35.32
C GLU A 233 -6.61 -1.17 -34.20
N LYS A 234 -6.03 -0.51 -33.19
CA LYS A 234 -5.29 -1.18 -32.13
C LYS A 234 -6.20 -1.49 -30.95
N ARG A 235 -6.05 -2.69 -30.40
CA ARG A 235 -6.82 -3.12 -29.22
C ARG A 235 -6.33 -2.37 -27.98
N ILE A 236 -7.24 -1.69 -27.29
CA ILE A 236 -6.98 -1.03 -26.01
C ILE A 236 -7.58 -1.86 -24.87
N GLN A 237 -6.79 -2.11 -23.83
CA GLN A 237 -7.22 -2.70 -22.56
C GLN A 237 -6.70 -1.87 -21.40
N CYS A 238 -7.41 -1.86 -20.27
CA CYS A 238 -6.95 -1.16 -19.08
C CYS A 238 -7.34 -1.91 -17.80
N ILE A 239 -6.55 -1.67 -16.76
CA ILE A 239 -6.78 -2.07 -15.38
C ILE A 239 -7.01 -0.79 -14.58
N PRO A 240 -8.27 -0.32 -14.47
CA PRO A 240 -8.59 0.93 -13.80
C PRO A 240 -8.52 0.80 -12.29
N GLU A 241 -8.02 1.85 -11.64
CA GLU A 241 -8.30 2.12 -10.22
C GLU A 241 -9.53 3.02 -10.10
N ASN A 242 -9.62 4.04 -10.96
CA ASN A 242 -10.78 4.88 -11.15
C ASN A 242 -10.79 5.44 -12.60
N SER A 243 -11.64 6.41 -12.91
CA SER A 243 -11.77 6.98 -14.25
C SER A 243 -10.57 7.79 -14.74
N GLU A 244 -9.70 8.24 -13.84
CA GLU A 244 -8.52 9.06 -14.14
C GLU A 244 -7.22 8.25 -13.99
N LYS A 245 -7.16 7.34 -13.02
CA LYS A 245 -5.96 6.57 -12.67
C LYS A 245 -6.09 5.11 -13.09
N PHE A 246 -5.12 4.65 -13.86
CA PHE A 246 -5.00 3.27 -14.33
C PHE A 246 -3.76 2.62 -13.71
N ILE A 247 -3.91 1.42 -13.15
CA ILE A 247 -2.77 0.62 -12.65
C ILE A 247 -1.87 0.24 -13.83
N SER A 248 -2.49 -0.10 -14.96
CA SER A 248 -1.83 -0.40 -16.23
C SER A 248 -2.83 -0.28 -17.37
N PHE A 249 -2.34 -0.03 -18.56
CA PHE A 249 -3.09 -0.14 -19.80
C PHE A 249 -2.23 -0.81 -20.88
N THR A 250 -2.88 -1.33 -21.90
CA THR A 250 -2.23 -2.06 -22.99
C THR A 250 -2.76 -1.54 -24.31
N LEU A 251 -1.84 -1.16 -25.19
CA LEU A 251 -2.10 -0.81 -26.58
C LEU A 251 -1.49 -1.92 -27.44
N SER A 252 -2.32 -2.70 -28.13
CA SER A 252 -1.86 -3.90 -28.84
C SER A 252 -1.15 -4.88 -27.90
N SER A 253 0.17 -5.10 -28.05
CA SER A 253 1.00 -5.94 -27.18
C SER A 253 1.91 -5.11 -26.25
N LEU A 254 1.89 -3.78 -26.36
CA LEU A 254 2.62 -2.87 -25.48
C LEU A 254 1.87 -2.72 -24.16
N ARG A 255 2.47 -3.20 -23.07
CA ARG A 255 1.91 -3.14 -21.72
C ARG A 255 2.61 -2.06 -20.92
N PHE A 256 1.92 -0.98 -20.60
CA PHE A 256 2.49 0.11 -19.81
C PHE A 256 2.50 -0.25 -18.32
N ILE A 257 3.67 -0.17 -17.69
CA ILE A 257 3.93 -0.52 -16.30
C ILE A 257 4.53 0.70 -15.59
N ASP A 258 4.03 0.97 -14.39
CA ASP A 258 4.53 2.02 -13.53
C ASP A 258 5.61 1.48 -12.60
N SER A 259 6.88 1.87 -12.79
CA SER A 259 7.96 1.41 -11.90
C SER A 259 7.80 1.92 -10.46
N PHE A 260 7.09 3.04 -10.25
CA PHE A 260 6.84 3.61 -8.92
C PHE A 260 5.91 2.72 -8.07
N GLN A 261 5.11 1.86 -8.72
CA GLN A 261 4.28 0.85 -8.02
C GLN A 261 5.09 -0.31 -7.44
N PHE A 262 6.36 -0.41 -7.83
CA PHE A 262 7.34 -1.34 -7.25
C PHE A 262 8.32 -0.61 -6.34
N LEU A 263 8.85 0.51 -6.83
CA LEU A 263 9.92 1.30 -6.23
C LEU A 263 9.37 2.67 -5.85
N ASN A 264 8.76 2.76 -4.67
CA ASN A 264 7.94 3.90 -4.24
C ASN A 264 8.74 5.12 -3.72
N THR A 265 9.79 5.51 -4.45
CA THR A 265 10.62 6.68 -4.15
C THR A 265 11.10 7.34 -5.45
N SER A 266 11.66 8.55 -5.38
CA SER A 266 12.13 9.27 -6.56
C SER A 266 13.27 8.55 -7.27
N LEU A 267 13.34 8.72 -8.59
CA LEU A 267 14.42 8.20 -9.43
C LEU A 267 15.81 8.63 -8.93
N GLU A 268 15.95 9.87 -8.45
CA GLU A 268 17.19 10.38 -7.85
C GLU A 268 17.65 9.51 -6.67
N LYS A 269 16.75 9.22 -5.73
CA LYS A 269 17.06 8.39 -4.56
C LYS A 269 17.36 6.95 -4.97
N LEU A 270 16.70 6.44 -6.02
CA LEU A 270 16.98 5.11 -6.55
C LEU A 270 18.39 5.05 -7.17
N ALA A 271 18.77 6.05 -7.97
CA ALA A 271 20.10 6.14 -8.58
C ALA A 271 21.21 6.20 -7.51
N GLN A 272 21.01 7.00 -6.45
CA GLN A 272 21.97 7.09 -5.32
C GLN A 272 22.22 5.76 -4.59
N ASN A 273 21.33 4.77 -4.73
CA ASN A 273 21.51 3.45 -4.12
C ASN A 273 22.32 2.47 -5.00
N LEU A 274 22.57 2.80 -6.27
CA LEU A 274 23.36 1.96 -7.17
C LEU A 274 24.86 2.22 -7.01
N LYS A 275 25.65 1.17 -7.12
CA LYS A 275 27.12 1.24 -7.19
C LYS A 275 27.56 1.54 -8.63
N PRO A 276 28.76 2.12 -8.84
CA PRO A 276 29.25 2.49 -10.18
C PRO A 276 29.18 1.38 -11.23
N PHE A 277 29.47 0.12 -10.85
CA PHE A 277 29.42 -1.02 -11.77
C PHE A 277 28.00 -1.43 -12.18
N GLN A 278 26.97 -1.00 -11.43
CA GLN A 278 25.56 -1.35 -11.69
C GLN A 278 24.91 -0.46 -12.76
N PHE A 279 25.57 0.63 -13.14
CA PHE A 279 25.16 1.54 -14.21
C PHE A 279 25.57 1.01 -15.59
N HIS A 280 25.21 -0.23 -15.91
CA HIS A 280 25.69 -0.94 -17.10
C HIS A 280 25.33 -0.20 -18.40
N LEU A 281 24.09 0.28 -18.50
CA LEU A 281 23.56 0.93 -19.69
C LEU A 281 24.10 2.35 -19.83
N CYS A 282 24.12 3.13 -18.73
CA CYS A 282 24.76 4.44 -18.70
C CYS A 282 26.25 4.37 -19.07
N ASN A 283 27.00 3.44 -18.48
CA ASN A 283 28.43 3.26 -18.72
C ASN A 283 28.71 2.89 -20.18
N LYS A 284 27.89 2.02 -20.77
CA LYS A 284 28.03 1.62 -22.18
C LYS A 284 27.70 2.77 -23.14
N TYR A 285 26.69 3.58 -22.84
CA TYR A 285 26.26 4.65 -23.74
C TYR A 285 27.20 5.86 -23.72
N PHE A 286 27.56 6.35 -22.52
CA PHE A 286 28.37 7.56 -22.37
C PHE A 286 29.88 7.31 -22.31
N ALA A 287 30.31 6.04 -22.21
CA ALA A 287 31.70 5.62 -22.19
C ALA A 287 32.54 6.47 -21.20
N SER A 288 33.54 7.21 -21.68
CA SER A 288 34.42 8.05 -20.86
C SER A 288 33.69 9.13 -20.05
N ASN A 289 32.50 9.55 -20.49
CA ASN A 289 31.71 10.59 -19.82
C ASN A 289 30.69 10.02 -18.82
N ALA A 290 30.61 8.69 -18.68
CA ALA A 290 29.59 8.05 -17.85
C ALA A 290 29.65 8.44 -16.37
N GLN A 291 30.84 8.71 -15.84
CA GLN A 291 31.02 9.18 -14.45
C GLN A 291 30.22 10.45 -14.14
N PHE A 292 29.96 11.28 -15.14
CA PHE A 292 29.19 12.51 -15.01
C PHE A 292 27.68 12.30 -15.16
N ILE A 293 27.19 11.07 -15.36
CA ILE A 293 25.79 10.77 -15.71
C ILE A 293 25.20 9.65 -14.82
N THR A 294 25.87 9.32 -13.71
CA THR A 294 25.42 8.30 -12.73
C THR A 294 24.47 8.86 -11.66
N ARG A 295 24.00 10.10 -11.83
CA ARG A 295 23.03 10.75 -10.94
C ARG A 295 22.03 11.56 -11.75
N LYS A 296 20.84 11.77 -11.18
CA LYS A 296 19.82 12.63 -11.78
C LYS A 296 20.31 14.09 -11.79
N GLY A 297 20.16 14.78 -12.91
CA GLY A 297 20.47 16.22 -13.05
C GLY A 297 19.36 17.11 -12.47
N CYS A 298 19.61 18.42 -12.37
CA CYS A 298 18.56 19.39 -12.06
C CYS A 298 17.87 19.89 -13.35
N TYR A 299 16.58 20.21 -13.30
CA TYR A 299 15.83 20.68 -14.46
C TYR A 299 14.92 21.85 -14.09
N PRO A 300 14.93 22.96 -14.85
CA PRO A 300 14.17 24.15 -14.49
C PRO A 300 12.73 24.05 -15.03
N TYR A 301 11.93 23.16 -14.44
CA TYR A 301 10.58 22.81 -14.94
C TYR A 301 9.64 24.01 -15.14
N GLU A 302 9.64 24.98 -14.22
CA GLU A 302 8.78 26.18 -14.31
C GLU A 302 9.32 27.24 -15.29
N TYR A 303 10.61 27.14 -15.66
CA TYR A 303 11.22 28.03 -16.65
C TYR A 303 10.87 27.63 -18.10
N PHE A 304 10.72 26.33 -18.35
CA PHE A 304 10.24 25.80 -19.63
C PHE A 304 8.73 26.01 -19.78
N ASP A 305 8.31 27.26 -19.99
CA ASP A 305 6.90 27.64 -20.17
C ASP A 305 6.47 27.77 -21.64
N SER A 306 7.41 27.62 -22.58
CA SER A 306 7.16 27.72 -24.02
C SER A 306 8.23 27.00 -24.83
N PHE A 307 7.89 26.58 -26.06
CA PHE A 307 8.85 25.91 -26.97
C PHE A 307 10.01 26.80 -27.40
N SER A 308 9.88 28.13 -27.33
CA SER A 308 10.97 29.06 -27.68
C SER A 308 12.17 28.92 -26.74
N LYS A 309 11.93 28.49 -25.49
CA LYS A 309 12.99 28.26 -24.47
C LYS A 309 14.05 27.28 -24.93
N PHE A 310 13.69 26.28 -25.74
CA PHE A 310 14.67 25.31 -26.25
C PHE A 310 15.74 25.90 -27.16
N TYR A 311 15.51 27.09 -27.73
CA TYR A 311 16.47 27.76 -28.61
C TYR A 311 17.39 28.74 -27.84
N GLU A 312 17.18 28.95 -26.54
CA GLU A 312 18.06 29.78 -25.73
C GLU A 312 19.45 29.12 -25.62
N THR A 313 20.50 29.93 -25.71
CA THR A 313 21.89 29.46 -25.86
C THR A 313 22.68 29.49 -24.55
N GLN A 314 22.01 29.67 -23.42
CA GLN A 314 22.64 29.75 -22.10
C GLN A 314 21.75 29.10 -21.03
N LEU A 315 22.37 28.57 -19.99
CA LEU A 315 21.63 28.10 -18.81
C LEU A 315 20.93 29.28 -18.10
N PRO A 316 19.67 29.09 -17.64
CA PRO A 316 18.96 30.12 -16.90
C PRO A 316 19.58 30.32 -15.50
N PRO A 317 19.32 31.47 -14.84
CA PRO A 317 19.84 31.73 -13.51
C PRO A 317 19.36 30.69 -12.48
N GLN A 318 20.12 30.48 -11.40
CA GLN A 318 19.81 29.51 -10.36
C GLN A 318 18.38 29.64 -9.78
N SER A 319 17.86 30.86 -9.66
CA SER A 319 16.50 31.13 -9.19
C SER A 319 15.41 30.52 -10.09
N ALA A 320 15.70 30.25 -11.37
CA ALA A 320 14.78 29.61 -12.30
C ALA A 320 14.58 28.11 -12.05
N PHE A 321 15.41 27.50 -11.22
CA PHE A 321 15.33 26.08 -10.83
C PHE A 321 14.55 25.88 -9.51
N PHE A 322 13.85 26.89 -9.02
CA PHE A 322 13.01 26.76 -7.82
C PHE A 322 11.90 25.72 -8.03
N ASN A 323 11.75 24.80 -7.07
CA ASN A 323 10.71 23.79 -7.11
C ASN A 323 9.54 24.21 -6.21
N SER A 324 8.44 24.68 -6.81
CA SER A 324 7.30 25.14 -6.01
C SER A 324 6.43 24.02 -5.41
N LEU A 325 6.64 22.75 -5.80
CA LEU A 325 5.97 21.59 -5.19
C LEU A 325 6.59 21.23 -3.84
N THR A 326 7.93 21.28 -3.74
CA THR A 326 8.65 21.05 -2.49
C THR A 326 8.90 22.34 -1.71
N ASN A 327 8.77 23.49 -2.37
CA ASN A 327 9.09 24.82 -1.86
C ASN A 327 10.58 24.94 -1.48
N GLU A 328 11.44 24.44 -2.37
CA GLU A 328 12.89 24.35 -2.18
C GLU A 328 13.63 24.99 -3.38
N ASN A 329 14.74 25.67 -3.10
CA ASN A 329 15.68 26.13 -4.13
C ASN A 329 16.57 24.96 -4.56
N VAL A 330 17.04 24.99 -5.81
CA VAL A 330 18.13 24.10 -6.22
C VAL A 330 19.38 24.40 -5.39
N SER A 331 20.11 23.35 -5.00
CA SER A 331 21.37 23.54 -4.27
C SER A 331 22.41 24.22 -5.17
N ARG A 332 23.38 24.90 -4.55
CA ARG A 332 24.50 25.50 -5.28
C ARG A 332 25.31 24.43 -6.03
N GLU A 333 25.53 23.30 -5.38
CA GLU A 333 26.26 22.15 -5.95
C GLU A 333 25.55 21.58 -7.19
N ASP A 334 24.22 21.43 -7.15
CA ASP A 334 23.46 20.90 -8.29
C ASP A 334 23.44 21.89 -9.47
N TYR A 335 23.42 23.20 -9.18
CA TYR A 335 23.49 24.22 -10.21
C TYR A 335 24.88 24.32 -10.84
N GLU A 336 25.95 24.27 -10.04
CA GLU A 336 27.33 24.20 -10.54
C GLU A 336 27.57 22.94 -11.38
N TYR A 337 26.99 21.80 -10.96
CA TYR A 337 27.01 20.57 -11.72
C TYR A 337 26.29 20.70 -13.08
N ALA A 338 25.15 21.39 -13.15
CA ALA A 338 24.49 21.66 -14.43
C ALA A 338 25.38 22.45 -15.41
N HIS A 339 26.13 23.45 -14.91
CA HIS A 339 27.13 24.18 -15.70
C HIS A 339 28.28 23.28 -16.15
N GLN A 340 28.76 22.37 -15.29
CA GLN A 340 29.77 21.37 -15.68
C GLN A 340 29.26 20.47 -16.81
N ILE A 341 28.04 19.94 -16.69
CA ILE A 341 27.42 19.09 -17.73
C ILE A 341 27.25 19.86 -19.04
N TRP A 342 26.79 21.11 -18.98
CA TRP A 342 26.68 21.98 -20.15
C TRP A 342 28.00 22.10 -20.92
N ASN A 343 29.10 22.29 -20.20
CA ASN A 343 30.43 22.44 -20.78
C ASN A 343 31.01 21.11 -21.28
N ILE A 344 30.89 20.02 -20.51
CA ILE A 344 31.42 18.69 -20.87
C ILE A 344 30.80 18.17 -22.16
N PHE A 345 29.48 18.34 -22.30
CA PHE A 345 28.74 17.89 -23.48
C PHE A 345 28.66 18.95 -24.58
N GLN A 346 29.37 20.08 -24.42
CA GLN A 346 29.46 21.17 -25.40
C GLN A 346 28.09 21.63 -25.92
N MET A 347 27.14 21.78 -24.99
CA MET A 347 25.77 22.12 -25.32
C MET A 347 25.68 23.54 -25.90
N ARG A 348 24.88 23.69 -26.95
CA ARG A 348 24.68 24.98 -27.63
C ARG A 348 23.37 25.63 -27.24
N THR A 349 22.37 24.81 -26.89
CA THR A 349 21.01 25.25 -26.61
C THR A 349 20.42 24.54 -25.39
N LEU A 350 19.42 25.15 -24.77
CA LEU A 350 18.59 24.49 -23.74
C LEU A 350 17.87 23.25 -24.28
N GLY A 351 17.68 23.17 -25.60
CA GLY A 351 17.27 21.95 -26.28
C GLY A 351 18.25 20.80 -26.07
N ASP A 352 19.55 21.02 -26.31
CA ASP A 352 20.57 19.98 -26.12
C ASP A 352 20.60 19.51 -24.65
N TYR A 353 20.42 20.44 -23.70
CA TYR A 353 20.30 20.13 -22.28
C TYR A 353 19.06 19.27 -21.98
N HIS A 354 17.90 19.60 -22.56
CA HIS A 354 16.68 18.81 -22.43
C HIS A 354 16.82 17.40 -22.99
N ASP A 355 17.38 17.25 -24.19
CA ASP A 355 17.55 15.96 -24.84
C ASP A 355 18.50 15.06 -24.04
N LEU A 356 19.60 15.62 -23.51
CA LEU A 356 20.47 14.89 -22.60
C LEU A 356 19.70 14.51 -21.33
N TYR A 357 19.02 15.46 -20.69
CA TYR A 357 18.30 15.24 -19.43
C TYR A 357 17.35 14.05 -19.49
N VAL A 358 16.44 14.03 -20.47
CA VAL A 358 15.47 12.93 -20.63
C VAL A 358 16.15 11.62 -21.01
N THR A 359 17.26 11.66 -21.75
CA THR A 359 18.06 10.47 -22.06
C THR A 359 18.69 9.87 -20.81
N VAL A 360 19.26 10.72 -19.94
CA VAL A 360 19.85 10.30 -18.66
C VAL A 360 18.79 9.67 -17.78
N ASP A 361 17.61 10.27 -17.66
CA ASP A 361 16.52 9.75 -16.84
C ASP A 361 16.06 8.35 -17.28
N VAL A 362 15.93 8.14 -18.59
CA VAL A 362 15.58 6.83 -19.16
C VAL A 362 16.67 5.80 -18.91
N LEU A 363 17.95 6.16 -19.08
CA LEU A 363 19.06 5.24 -18.84
C LEU A 363 19.20 4.88 -17.35
N LEU A 364 19.08 5.86 -16.46
CA LEU A 364 19.02 5.63 -15.02
C LEU A 364 17.86 4.70 -14.65
N LEU A 365 16.65 4.96 -15.17
CA LEU A 365 15.48 4.11 -14.94
C LEU A 365 15.73 2.67 -15.42
N SER A 366 16.35 2.51 -16.60
CA SER A 366 16.67 1.19 -17.14
C SER A 366 17.68 0.44 -16.28
N ASP A 367 18.78 1.06 -15.86
CA ASP A 367 19.75 0.45 -14.95
C ASP A 367 19.10 0.09 -13.59
N ILE A 368 18.32 1.00 -13.01
CA ILE A 368 17.62 0.77 -11.73
C ILE A 368 16.67 -0.42 -11.83
N PHE A 369 15.84 -0.46 -12.86
CA PHE A 369 14.81 -1.47 -12.97
C PHE A 369 15.37 -2.82 -13.43
N GLU A 370 16.40 -2.88 -14.27
CA GLU A 370 17.11 -4.12 -14.61
C GLU A 370 17.85 -4.73 -13.41
N ASN A 371 18.47 -3.89 -12.56
CA ASN A 371 19.01 -4.35 -11.28
C ASN A 371 17.89 -4.90 -10.38
N PHE A 372 16.73 -4.23 -10.33
CA PHE A 372 15.57 -4.71 -9.57
C PHE A 372 15.01 -6.04 -10.12
N ARG A 373 14.93 -6.21 -11.45
CA ARG A 373 14.54 -7.46 -12.11
C ARG A 373 15.48 -8.59 -11.75
N THR A 374 16.79 -8.35 -11.85
CA THR A 374 17.84 -9.31 -11.48
C THR A 374 17.72 -9.71 -10.01
N LEU A 375 17.51 -8.74 -9.12
CA LEU A 375 17.33 -8.98 -7.69
C LEU A 375 16.10 -9.85 -7.42
N CYS A 376 14.96 -9.57 -8.05
CA CYS A 376 13.75 -10.38 -7.92
C CYS A 376 13.92 -11.80 -8.48
N GLN A 377 14.61 -11.93 -9.60
CA GLN A 377 14.93 -13.22 -10.20
C GLN A 377 15.87 -14.03 -9.30
N ASN A 378 16.83 -13.39 -8.62
CA ASN A 378 17.76 -14.05 -7.72
C ASN A 378 17.07 -14.56 -6.45
N TYR A 379 16.31 -13.71 -5.78
CA TYR A 379 15.68 -14.06 -4.50
C TYR A 379 14.38 -14.87 -4.64
N TYR A 380 13.51 -14.50 -5.58
CA TYR A 380 12.17 -15.09 -5.69
C TYR A 380 11.98 -15.98 -6.92
N LYS A 381 12.87 -15.89 -7.91
CA LYS A 381 12.75 -16.54 -9.23
C LYS A 381 11.46 -16.12 -9.94
N ILE A 382 11.13 -14.83 -9.86
CA ILE A 382 9.98 -14.21 -10.50
C ILE A 382 10.44 -12.88 -11.11
N ASP A 383 10.17 -12.67 -12.38
CA ASP A 383 10.42 -11.40 -13.04
C ASP A 383 9.25 -10.42 -12.76
N PRO A 384 9.52 -9.23 -12.19
CA PRO A 384 8.49 -8.23 -11.88
C PRO A 384 7.74 -7.74 -13.13
N CYS A 385 8.31 -7.81 -14.33
CA CYS A 385 7.65 -7.44 -15.60
C CYS A 385 6.43 -8.31 -15.94
N HIS A 386 6.28 -9.47 -15.30
CA HIS A 386 5.05 -10.26 -15.38
C HIS A 386 3.90 -9.74 -14.53
N THR A 387 4.22 -8.90 -13.56
CA THR A 387 3.28 -8.34 -12.59
C THR A 387 3.07 -6.85 -12.85
N TYR A 388 2.15 -6.23 -12.12
CA TYR A 388 1.80 -4.82 -12.30
C TYR A 388 2.22 -3.93 -11.12
N THR A 389 2.44 -4.52 -9.95
CA THR A 389 2.68 -3.81 -8.69
C THR A 389 3.48 -4.68 -7.71
N ALA A 390 4.13 -4.07 -6.71
CA ALA A 390 4.79 -4.81 -5.63
C ALA A 390 3.87 -5.82 -4.91
N PRO A 391 2.59 -5.52 -4.59
CA PRO A 391 1.65 -6.53 -4.09
C PRO A 391 1.39 -7.71 -5.01
N GLY A 392 1.38 -7.50 -6.33
CA GLY A 392 1.28 -8.59 -7.30
C GLY A 392 2.50 -9.50 -7.24
N LEU A 393 3.69 -8.91 -7.24
CA LEU A 393 4.98 -9.61 -7.12
C LEU A 393 5.08 -10.38 -5.80
N ALA A 394 4.85 -9.71 -4.66
CA ALA A 394 4.95 -10.29 -3.33
C ALA A 394 4.03 -11.50 -3.17
N TRP A 395 2.81 -11.43 -3.70
CA TRP A 395 1.86 -12.53 -3.63
C TRP A 395 2.31 -13.75 -4.42
N GLN A 396 2.83 -13.57 -5.63
CA GLN A 396 3.35 -14.67 -6.44
C GLN A 396 4.62 -15.27 -5.82
N ALA A 397 5.53 -14.43 -5.30
CA ALA A 397 6.73 -14.87 -4.60
C ALA A 397 6.38 -15.68 -3.36
N CYS A 398 5.44 -15.19 -2.56
CA CYS A 398 4.95 -15.86 -1.35
C CYS A 398 4.37 -17.24 -1.65
N LEU A 399 3.42 -17.35 -2.60
CA LEU A 399 2.83 -18.64 -2.96
C LEU A 399 3.89 -19.63 -3.47
N LYS A 400 4.85 -19.15 -4.28
CA LYS A 400 5.92 -19.99 -4.82
C LYS A 400 6.85 -20.50 -3.72
N MET A 401 7.29 -19.64 -2.82
CA MET A 401 8.25 -20.00 -1.77
C MET A 401 7.64 -20.90 -0.69
N THR A 402 6.39 -20.63 -0.31
CA THR A 402 5.71 -21.38 0.75
C THR A 402 5.11 -22.69 0.25
N LYS A 403 4.88 -22.82 -1.06
CA LYS A 403 4.16 -23.95 -1.69
C LYS A 403 2.82 -24.24 -1.02
N VAL A 404 2.23 -23.24 -0.35
CA VAL A 404 0.98 -23.38 0.38
C VAL A 404 -0.19 -23.62 -0.58
N ARG A 405 -1.14 -24.45 -0.16
CA ARG A 405 -2.44 -24.61 -0.80
C ARG A 405 -3.49 -24.01 0.12
N LEU A 406 -4.12 -22.93 -0.32
CA LEU A 406 -5.15 -22.23 0.44
C LEU A 406 -6.53 -22.58 -0.14
N GLU A 407 -7.44 -23.05 0.70
CA GLU A 407 -8.84 -23.23 0.32
C GLU A 407 -9.52 -21.85 0.29
N LEU A 408 -10.07 -21.49 -0.85
CA LEU A 408 -10.98 -20.36 -0.99
C LEU A 408 -12.37 -20.78 -0.52
N LEU A 409 -13.01 -19.91 0.26
CA LEU A 409 -14.36 -20.15 0.76
C LEU A 409 -15.33 -20.32 -0.41
N THR A 410 -16.06 -21.43 -0.41
CA THR A 410 -17.10 -21.75 -1.41
C THR A 410 -18.49 -21.33 -0.92
N ASP A 411 -18.66 -21.11 0.39
CA ASP A 411 -19.86 -20.61 1.03
C ASP A 411 -19.78 -19.07 1.24
N ILE A 412 -20.80 -18.35 0.75
CA ILE A 412 -20.91 -16.91 0.93
C ILE A 412 -21.13 -16.52 2.41
N ASN A 413 -21.82 -17.34 3.19
CA ASN A 413 -22.11 -17.03 4.59
C ASN A 413 -20.84 -17.07 5.44
N MET A 414 -19.95 -18.04 5.19
CA MET A 414 -18.61 -18.04 5.79
C MET A 414 -17.80 -16.80 5.38
N HIS A 415 -17.90 -16.38 4.11
CA HIS A 415 -17.22 -15.18 3.62
C HIS A 415 -17.72 -13.91 4.33
N LEU A 416 -19.04 -13.71 4.41
CA LEU A 416 -19.66 -12.57 5.08
C LEU A 416 -19.36 -12.58 6.59
N PHE A 417 -19.39 -13.75 7.23
CA PHE A 417 -19.04 -13.92 8.63
C PHE A 417 -17.61 -13.44 8.93
N ILE A 418 -16.64 -13.86 8.11
CA ILE A 418 -15.25 -13.39 8.24
C ILE A 418 -15.15 -11.90 7.93
N GLU A 419 -15.84 -11.42 6.88
CA GLU A 419 -15.82 -10.02 6.46
C GLU A 419 -16.34 -9.07 7.57
N LYS A 420 -17.41 -9.48 8.27
CA LYS A 420 -17.96 -8.81 9.46
C LYS A 420 -16.93 -8.66 10.58
N GLY A 421 -16.07 -9.66 10.77
CA GLY A 421 -15.01 -9.64 11.77
C GLY A 421 -13.83 -8.71 11.47
N ILE A 422 -13.67 -8.24 10.22
CA ILE A 422 -12.48 -7.49 9.79
C ILE A 422 -12.42 -6.09 10.43
N ARG A 423 -11.42 -5.91 11.31
CA ARG A 423 -11.16 -4.64 12.01
C ARG A 423 -9.67 -4.28 11.91
N ARG A 424 -9.41 -3.10 11.32
CA ARG A 424 -8.05 -2.55 11.10
C ARG A 424 -7.34 -2.24 12.43
N GLY A 425 -6.08 -1.77 12.34
CA GLY A 425 -5.32 -1.29 13.48
C GLY A 425 -6.04 -0.19 14.27
N VAL A 426 -5.91 -0.22 15.59
CA VAL A 426 -6.53 0.75 16.50
C VAL A 426 -5.71 2.04 16.48
N ALA A 427 -6.38 3.18 16.30
CA ALA A 427 -5.74 4.49 16.37
C ALA A 427 -6.61 5.50 17.11
N MET A 428 -6.07 6.09 18.18
CA MET A 428 -6.74 7.08 19.03
C MET A 428 -5.75 7.87 19.91
N ILE A 429 -6.20 9.01 20.42
CA ILE A 429 -5.54 9.76 21.49
C ILE A 429 -6.33 9.52 22.77
N SER A 430 -5.73 8.91 23.79
CA SER A 430 -6.37 8.64 25.09
C SER A 430 -6.12 9.75 26.13
N HIS A 431 -5.05 10.53 25.95
CA HIS A 431 -4.78 11.72 26.75
C HIS A 431 -4.08 12.76 25.87
N ARG A 432 -4.57 14.01 25.86
CA ARG A 432 -4.25 14.95 24.77
C ARG A 432 -3.06 15.85 25.04
N TYR A 433 -2.60 15.95 26.28
CA TYR A 433 -1.41 16.71 26.65
C TYR A 433 -0.64 16.00 27.75
N ALA A 434 0.68 16.04 27.68
CA ALA A 434 1.55 15.58 28.76
C ALA A 434 2.89 16.32 28.71
N LYS A 435 3.46 16.55 29.90
CA LYS A 435 4.78 17.14 30.09
C LYS A 435 5.59 16.24 31.01
N ALA A 436 6.80 15.90 30.60
CA ALA A 436 7.72 15.09 31.39
C ALA A 436 8.40 15.94 32.47
N ASN A 437 8.69 15.32 33.61
CA ASN A 437 9.46 15.90 34.70
C ASN A 437 10.48 14.88 35.20
N ASN A 438 11.73 14.93 34.75
CA ASN A 438 12.74 13.95 35.16
C ASN A 438 14.15 14.53 35.15
N ALA A 439 15.07 13.86 35.84
CA ALA A 439 16.44 14.33 36.10
C ALA A 439 17.29 14.57 34.83
N TYR A 440 16.87 14.09 33.65
CA TYR A 440 17.55 14.37 32.39
C TYR A 440 17.14 15.71 31.77
N LEU A 441 16.18 16.42 32.35
CA LEU A 441 15.69 17.71 31.89
C LEU A 441 16.29 18.84 32.72
N SER A 442 16.69 19.93 32.06
CA SER A 442 17.13 21.16 32.74
C SER A 442 16.01 21.82 33.56
N THR A 443 14.75 21.53 33.22
CA THR A 443 13.55 22.00 33.92
C THR A 443 13.06 21.03 34.99
N TYR A 444 13.90 20.09 35.43
CA TYR A 444 13.51 19.09 36.43
C TYR A 444 13.18 19.75 37.77
N ASP A 445 11.99 19.46 38.27
CA ASP A 445 11.58 19.83 39.61
C ASP A 445 11.54 18.57 40.50
N SER A 446 12.48 18.51 41.44
CA SER A 446 12.59 17.40 42.41
C SER A 446 11.44 17.33 43.40
N THR A 447 10.62 18.39 43.52
CA THR A 447 9.43 18.41 44.38
C THR A 447 8.24 17.70 43.73
N LEU A 448 8.26 17.58 42.39
CA LEU A 448 7.23 16.89 41.63
C LEU A 448 7.63 15.43 41.35
N PRO A 449 6.68 14.50 41.23
CA PRO A 449 6.98 13.13 40.87
C PRO A 449 7.74 13.03 39.55
N SER A 450 8.77 12.17 39.51
CA SER A 450 9.51 11.90 38.29
C SER A 450 8.61 11.22 37.26
N SER A 451 8.59 11.73 36.03
CA SER A 451 7.77 11.25 34.92
C SER A 451 8.50 11.35 33.57
N TYR A 452 8.25 10.36 32.73
CA TYR A 452 8.92 10.15 31.46
C TYR A 452 7.90 9.94 30.35
N ILE A 453 8.11 10.59 29.21
CA ILE A 453 7.36 10.28 27.99
C ILE A 453 8.19 9.29 27.17
N ILE A 454 7.61 8.14 26.85
CA ILE A 454 8.24 7.10 26.03
C ILE A 454 7.36 6.78 24.82
N TYR A 455 7.98 6.62 23.65
CA TYR A 455 7.27 6.27 22.42
C TYR A 455 7.81 4.94 21.89
N LEU A 456 7.02 3.89 22.05
CA LEU A 456 7.37 2.52 21.67
C LEU A 456 6.61 2.09 20.42
N ASP A 457 7.26 1.34 19.54
CA ASP A 457 6.70 0.80 18.31
C ASP A 457 7.07 -0.68 18.13
N ALA A 458 6.10 -1.52 17.81
CA ALA A 458 6.33 -2.95 17.65
C ALA A 458 7.06 -3.26 16.33
N ASN A 459 8.21 -3.92 16.42
CA ASN A 459 9.00 -4.31 15.26
C ASN A 459 8.21 -5.23 14.31
N ASN A 460 7.76 -4.66 13.19
CA ASN A 460 7.00 -5.36 12.14
C ASN A 460 5.82 -6.17 12.71
N LEU A 461 4.87 -5.47 13.34
CA LEU A 461 3.70 -6.04 13.99
C LEU A 461 2.97 -7.09 13.13
N TYR A 462 2.67 -6.76 11.87
CA TYR A 462 2.00 -7.70 10.98
C TYR A 462 2.92 -8.86 10.57
N GLY A 463 4.23 -8.65 10.44
CA GLY A 463 5.20 -9.73 10.23
C GLY A 463 5.24 -10.73 11.39
N TRP A 464 5.18 -10.23 12.63
CA TRP A 464 5.04 -11.09 13.80
C TRP A 464 3.77 -11.94 13.73
N ALA A 465 2.62 -11.32 13.42
CA ALA A 465 1.34 -12.02 13.27
C ALA A 465 1.34 -13.00 12.09
N MET A 466 1.98 -12.65 10.97
CA MET A 466 2.15 -13.52 9.79
C MET A 466 3.05 -14.72 10.08
N SER A 467 3.89 -14.66 11.10
CA SER A 467 4.76 -15.78 11.49
C SER A 467 4.08 -16.76 12.46
N GLN A 468 2.83 -16.50 12.84
CA GLN A 468 2.02 -17.37 13.69
C GLN A 468 1.26 -18.43 12.87
N HIS A 469 0.59 -19.36 13.55
CA HIS A 469 -0.36 -20.26 12.91
C HIS A 469 -1.52 -19.47 12.30
N LEU A 470 -1.78 -19.68 11.01
CA LEU A 470 -2.82 -19.01 10.23
C LEU A 470 -3.68 -20.04 9.52
N PRO A 471 -4.98 -19.75 9.30
CA PRO A 471 -5.88 -20.69 8.61
C PRO A 471 -5.40 -21.02 7.20
N THR A 472 -5.75 -22.22 6.73
CA THR A 472 -5.39 -22.72 5.39
C THR A 472 -6.55 -23.40 4.67
N HIS A 473 -7.25 -24.35 5.29
CA HIS A 473 -8.30 -25.17 4.68
C HIS A 473 -9.22 -25.85 5.71
N ASP A 474 -10.16 -26.68 5.23
CA ASP A 474 -11.14 -27.46 5.99
C ASP A 474 -12.11 -26.60 6.81
N PHE A 475 -12.61 -25.54 6.19
CA PHE A 475 -13.58 -24.64 6.82
C PHE A 475 -14.93 -25.33 6.99
N SER A 476 -15.41 -25.40 8.23
CA SER A 476 -16.70 -26.00 8.56
C SER A 476 -17.36 -25.29 9.74
N TRP A 477 -18.68 -25.13 9.68
CA TRP A 477 -19.48 -24.74 10.84
C TRP A 477 -19.50 -25.91 11.82
N THR A 478 -19.43 -25.63 13.13
CA THR A 478 -19.50 -26.64 14.18
C THR A 478 -20.45 -26.20 15.30
N ASP A 479 -21.23 -27.16 15.80
CA ASP A 479 -22.08 -27.02 16.98
C ASP A 479 -21.42 -27.68 18.21
N GLU A 480 -20.18 -28.17 18.07
CA GLU A 480 -19.39 -28.72 19.18
C GLU A 480 -19.18 -27.64 20.28
N ASP A 481 -19.34 -28.03 21.54
CA ASP A 481 -19.02 -27.17 22.67
C ASP A 481 -17.49 -27.08 22.83
N VAL A 482 -16.88 -26.13 22.12
CA VAL A 482 -15.44 -25.93 22.09
C VAL A 482 -15.00 -25.05 23.26
N ASN A 483 -14.29 -25.64 24.24
CA ASN A 483 -13.60 -24.85 25.25
C ASN A 483 -12.38 -24.13 24.66
N PHE A 484 -12.58 -22.93 24.14
CA PHE A 484 -11.52 -22.11 23.52
C PHE A 484 -10.36 -21.76 24.47
N MET A 485 -10.55 -21.88 25.79
CA MET A 485 -9.48 -21.63 26.77
C MET A 485 -8.41 -22.73 26.73
N ASP A 486 -8.78 -23.95 26.39
CA ASP A 486 -7.88 -25.11 26.38
C ASP A 486 -7.14 -25.27 25.04
N VAL A 487 -7.61 -24.60 23.98
CA VAL A 487 -6.99 -24.68 22.66
C VAL A 487 -5.59 -24.06 22.68
N PRO A 488 -4.53 -24.82 22.33
CA PRO A 488 -3.18 -24.28 22.19
C PRO A 488 -3.08 -23.22 21.09
N ASN A 489 -2.14 -22.29 21.24
CA ASN A 489 -1.92 -21.22 20.25
C ASN A 489 -1.31 -21.72 18.93
N ASP A 490 -0.70 -22.91 18.97
CA ASP A 490 -0.01 -23.64 17.91
C ASP A 490 -0.73 -24.93 17.51
N SER A 491 -1.99 -25.09 17.93
CA SER A 491 -2.86 -26.19 17.49
C SER A 491 -3.00 -26.21 15.97
N ASP A 492 -3.01 -27.40 15.36
CA ASP A 492 -3.33 -27.58 13.94
C ASP A 492 -4.76 -27.20 13.59
N ILE A 493 -5.64 -27.12 14.59
CA ILE A 493 -7.05 -26.73 14.45
C ILE A 493 -7.26 -25.38 15.14
N GLY A 494 -7.85 -24.43 14.41
CA GLY A 494 -8.24 -23.12 14.91
C GLY A 494 -9.74 -22.87 14.77
N TYR A 495 -10.20 -21.80 15.42
CA TYR A 495 -11.60 -21.42 15.46
C TYR A 495 -11.81 -19.90 15.34
N ILE A 496 -12.90 -19.50 14.70
CA ILE A 496 -13.44 -18.13 14.73
C ILE A 496 -14.82 -18.21 15.37
N PHE A 497 -15.06 -17.37 16.37
CA PHE A 497 -16.31 -17.34 17.13
C PHE A 497 -17.11 -16.08 16.83
N GLU A 498 -18.44 -16.18 16.86
CA GLU A 498 -19.36 -15.06 17.03
C GLU A 498 -19.98 -15.12 18.43
N VAL A 499 -19.74 -14.09 19.23
CA VAL A 499 -20.09 -14.09 20.66
C VAL A 499 -20.72 -12.78 21.11
N ASP A 500 -21.53 -12.86 22.16
CA ASP A 500 -21.88 -11.69 22.97
C ASP A 500 -20.87 -11.56 24.12
N LEU A 501 -20.25 -10.39 24.25
CA LEU A 501 -19.29 -10.08 25.30
C LEU A 501 -19.86 -9.01 26.21
N GLU A 502 -19.94 -9.31 27.50
CA GLU A 502 -20.16 -8.32 28.53
C GLU A 502 -18.83 -7.66 28.90
N TYR A 503 -18.89 -6.34 29.02
CA TYR A 503 -17.83 -5.49 29.52
C TYR A 503 -18.20 -5.05 30.95
N PRO A 504 -17.63 -5.66 31.99
CA PRO A 504 -17.98 -5.30 33.36
C PRO A 504 -17.54 -3.88 33.72
N ASP A 505 -18.38 -3.16 34.48
CA ASP A 505 -18.10 -1.80 34.93
C ASP A 505 -16.82 -1.70 35.76
N GLU A 506 -16.48 -2.75 36.53
CA GLU A 506 -15.23 -2.79 37.32
C GLU A 506 -13.95 -2.70 36.46
N LEU A 507 -14.04 -2.96 35.15
CA LEU A 507 -12.91 -2.85 34.22
C LEU A 507 -12.80 -1.47 33.57
N HIS A 508 -13.80 -0.59 33.72
CA HIS A 508 -13.87 0.66 32.97
C HIS A 508 -12.69 1.58 33.25
N ASP A 509 -12.22 1.67 34.48
CA ASP A 509 -11.05 2.48 34.84
C ASP A 509 -9.75 1.88 34.29
N LEU A 510 -9.56 0.58 34.45
CA LEU A 510 -8.37 -0.14 33.98
C LEU A 510 -8.25 -0.07 32.45
N HIS A 511 -9.37 -0.26 31.76
CA HIS A 511 -9.42 -0.35 30.30
C HIS A 511 -9.72 0.97 29.60
N ASN A 512 -10.01 2.06 30.33
CA ASN A 512 -10.37 3.36 29.75
C ASN A 512 -9.37 3.78 28.66
N CYS A 513 -8.08 3.70 28.96
CA CYS A 513 -7.05 4.17 28.05
C CYS A 513 -6.89 3.29 26.80
N TYR A 514 -7.20 1.99 26.86
CA TYR A 514 -7.03 1.07 25.72
C TYR A 514 -8.10 -0.03 25.63
N PRO A 515 -9.39 0.30 25.40
CA PRO A 515 -10.47 -0.67 25.46
C PRO A 515 -10.26 -1.88 24.54
N LEU A 516 -10.70 -3.05 25.02
CA LEU A 516 -10.67 -4.30 24.28
C LEU A 516 -11.80 -4.35 23.23
N ALA A 517 -11.72 -5.29 22.29
CA ALA A 517 -12.76 -5.56 21.29
C ALA A 517 -13.29 -4.31 20.56
N PRO A 518 -12.46 -3.56 19.81
CA PRO A 518 -12.90 -2.34 19.12
C PRO A 518 -14.01 -2.64 18.09
N GLU A 519 -14.87 -1.68 17.81
CA GLU A 519 -16.00 -1.83 16.89
C GLU A 519 -16.03 -0.73 15.84
N LYS A 520 -16.60 -1.04 14.67
CA LYS A 520 -16.95 -0.01 13.70
C LYS A 520 -18.32 0.52 14.10
N ILE A 521 -18.37 1.79 14.50
CA ILE A 521 -19.60 2.45 14.93
C ILE A 521 -19.69 3.86 14.35
N GLU A 522 -20.90 4.33 14.19
CA GLU A 522 -21.21 5.73 13.98
C GLU A 522 -21.40 6.40 15.33
N VAL A 523 -20.55 7.40 15.65
CA VAL A 523 -20.67 8.14 16.90
C VAL A 523 -21.73 9.22 16.71
N SER A 524 -22.85 9.09 17.42
CA SER A 524 -23.91 10.06 17.35
C SER A 524 -23.50 11.36 18.04
N VAL A 525 -24.08 12.49 17.62
CA VAL A 525 -23.85 13.78 18.30
C VAL A 525 -24.27 13.70 19.78
N SER A 526 -25.24 12.87 20.13
CA SER A 526 -25.69 12.70 21.51
C SER A 526 -24.59 12.15 22.43
N GLU A 527 -23.75 11.26 21.93
CA GLU A 527 -22.65 10.60 22.66
C GLU A 527 -21.39 11.48 22.78
N CYS A 528 -21.34 12.61 22.07
CA CYS A 528 -20.25 13.57 22.20
C CYS A 528 -20.37 14.38 23.50
N SER A 529 -19.24 14.70 24.11
CA SER A 529 -19.20 15.57 25.28
C SER A 529 -19.63 17.01 24.96
N PRO A 530 -20.07 17.80 25.96
CA PRO A 530 -20.37 19.22 25.79
C PRO A 530 -19.20 19.99 25.16
N TYR A 531 -17.97 19.75 25.63
CA TYR A 531 -16.74 20.25 25.02
C TYR A 531 -16.67 19.98 23.50
N THR A 532 -16.83 18.72 23.07
CA THR A 532 -16.76 18.35 21.65
C THR A 532 -17.89 18.98 20.83
N LYS A 533 -19.11 19.05 21.39
CA LYS A 533 -20.27 19.72 20.76
C LYS A 533 -19.99 21.21 20.52
N ASN A 534 -19.38 21.89 21.49
CA ASN A 534 -19.03 23.30 21.38
C ASN A 534 -18.00 23.54 20.26
N ILE A 535 -16.94 22.74 20.20
CA ILE A 535 -15.95 22.79 19.11
C ILE A 535 -16.61 22.53 17.74
N ALA A 536 -17.51 21.55 17.67
CA ALA A 536 -18.19 21.21 16.43
C ALA A 536 -19.09 22.35 15.93
N LYS A 537 -19.74 23.07 16.85
CA LYS A 537 -20.55 24.26 16.56
C LYS A 537 -19.68 25.42 16.09
N GLU A 538 -18.62 25.74 16.83
CA GLU A 538 -17.66 26.82 16.52
C GLU A 538 -17.07 26.67 15.11
N PHE A 539 -16.69 25.44 14.73
CA PHE A 539 -16.08 25.16 13.44
C PHE A 539 -17.05 24.75 12.33
N SER A 540 -18.36 24.76 12.59
CA SER A 540 -19.42 24.34 11.65
C SER A 540 -19.22 22.92 11.10
N ILE A 541 -18.79 21.98 11.94
CA ILE A 541 -18.49 20.58 11.58
C ILE A 541 -19.77 19.71 11.53
N LEU A 542 -20.79 20.07 12.31
CA LEU A 542 -22.04 19.31 12.52
C LEU A 542 -22.91 19.14 11.25
N LYS A 543 -22.55 19.73 10.10
CA LYS A 543 -23.25 19.54 8.82
C LYS A 543 -22.79 18.32 8.01
N SER A 544 -21.80 17.55 8.50
CA SER A 544 -21.27 16.40 7.76
C SER A 544 -22.01 15.11 8.12
N LYS A 545 -22.28 14.26 7.11
CA LYS A 545 -22.80 12.90 7.31
C LYS A 545 -21.96 12.18 8.36
N SER A 546 -22.62 11.55 9.33
CA SER A 546 -21.98 10.58 10.23
C SER A 546 -21.22 9.55 9.39
N VAL A 547 -19.99 9.23 9.81
CA VAL A 547 -19.13 8.26 9.12
C VAL A 547 -18.76 7.19 10.13
N GLU A 548 -18.96 5.94 9.74
CA GLU A 548 -18.53 4.78 10.50
C GLU A 548 -17.01 4.80 10.76
N LYS A 549 -16.62 4.62 12.03
CA LYS A 549 -15.22 4.67 12.48
C LYS A 549 -14.93 3.48 13.36
N LEU A 550 -13.69 2.97 13.29
CA LEU A 550 -13.20 2.01 14.27
C LEU A 550 -12.92 2.74 15.59
N VAL A 551 -13.69 2.42 16.62
CA VAL A 551 -13.65 3.01 17.95
C VAL A 551 -13.45 1.92 19.01
N PRO A 552 -12.35 1.96 19.78
CA PRO A 552 -12.24 1.17 21.00
C PRO A 552 -13.14 1.79 22.07
N ASN A 553 -14.13 1.04 22.54
CA ASN A 553 -15.18 1.51 23.45
C ASN A 553 -15.49 0.45 24.51
N LEU A 554 -16.05 0.86 25.65
CA LEU A 554 -16.32 0.02 26.82
C LEU A 554 -17.74 -0.58 26.84
N LYS A 555 -18.50 -0.47 25.74
CA LYS A 555 -19.86 -1.05 25.68
C LYS A 555 -19.80 -2.58 25.55
N ASN A 556 -20.88 -3.24 25.96
CA ASN A 556 -21.12 -4.65 25.63
C ASN A 556 -21.06 -4.88 24.11
N LYS A 557 -20.56 -6.04 23.69
CA LYS A 557 -20.45 -6.45 22.28
C LYS A 557 -21.51 -7.48 21.98
N THR A 558 -22.21 -7.31 20.88
CA THR A 558 -23.25 -8.24 20.43
C THR A 558 -22.85 -8.84 19.08
N LYS A 559 -22.99 -10.16 18.91
CA LYS A 559 -22.62 -10.88 17.68
C LYS A 559 -21.20 -10.50 17.19
N TYR A 560 -20.24 -10.41 18.11
CA TYR A 560 -18.86 -10.01 17.82
C TYR A 560 -18.06 -11.18 17.25
N VAL A 561 -17.64 -11.07 15.99
CA VAL A 561 -16.79 -12.08 15.33
C VAL A 561 -15.32 -11.86 15.65
N LEU A 562 -14.62 -12.85 16.19
CA LEU A 562 -13.19 -12.77 16.53
C LEU A 562 -12.47 -14.13 16.49
N HIS A 563 -11.15 -14.09 16.31
CA HIS A 563 -10.30 -15.27 16.39
C HIS A 563 -10.24 -15.84 17.82
N TYR A 564 -10.20 -17.18 17.98
CA TYR A 564 -10.22 -17.82 19.31
C TYR A 564 -9.13 -17.33 20.27
N ARG A 565 -7.93 -17.05 19.76
CA ARG A 565 -6.81 -16.52 20.56
C ARG A 565 -7.11 -15.13 21.13
N ASN A 566 -7.85 -14.30 20.40
CA ASN A 566 -8.28 -12.99 20.87
C ASN A 566 -9.36 -13.14 21.93
N LEU A 567 -10.33 -14.04 21.71
CA LEU A 567 -11.36 -14.34 22.70
C LEU A 567 -10.74 -14.82 24.02
N LYS A 568 -9.79 -15.77 23.95
CA LYS A 568 -9.01 -16.26 25.08
C LYS A 568 -8.35 -15.12 25.85
N LEU A 569 -7.65 -14.21 25.16
CA LEU A 569 -7.03 -13.05 25.80
C LEU A 569 -8.06 -12.11 26.44
N TYR A 570 -9.18 -11.83 25.77
CA TYR A 570 -10.18 -10.90 26.30
C TYR A 570 -10.84 -11.42 27.57
N VAL A 571 -11.11 -12.73 27.64
CA VAL A 571 -11.61 -13.38 28.85
C VAL A 571 -10.58 -13.38 29.96
N GLN A 572 -9.30 -13.64 29.65
CA GLN A 572 -8.20 -13.52 30.63
C GLN A 572 -8.05 -12.10 31.19
N LEU A 573 -8.39 -11.09 30.40
CA LEU A 573 -8.40 -9.68 30.82
C LEU A 573 -9.75 -9.24 31.44
N GLY A 574 -10.69 -10.17 31.67
CA GLY A 574 -11.89 -9.95 32.49
C GLY A 574 -13.21 -9.78 31.73
N LEU A 575 -13.23 -9.80 30.39
CA LEU A 575 -14.51 -9.80 29.65
C LEU A 575 -15.25 -11.12 29.89
N LYS A 576 -16.58 -11.06 29.92
CA LYS A 576 -17.43 -12.22 30.19
C LYS A 576 -18.17 -12.62 28.91
N VAL A 577 -18.07 -13.88 28.49
CA VAL A 577 -18.84 -14.41 27.37
C VAL A 577 -20.27 -14.67 27.84
N LYS A 578 -21.25 -13.97 27.25
CA LYS A 578 -22.68 -14.16 27.56
C LYS A 578 -23.29 -15.26 26.72
N LYS A 579 -22.91 -15.33 25.44
CA LYS A 579 -23.48 -16.26 24.47
C LYS A 579 -22.49 -16.53 23.35
N ILE A 580 -22.42 -17.79 22.91
CA ILE A 580 -21.78 -18.19 21.66
C ILE A 580 -22.89 -18.43 20.64
N HIS A 581 -22.81 -17.76 19.48
CA HIS A 581 -23.82 -17.88 18.41
C HIS A 581 -23.38 -18.84 17.31
N LYS A 582 -22.11 -18.75 16.88
CA LYS A 582 -21.57 -19.55 15.78
C LYS A 582 -20.08 -19.81 15.98
N ILE A 583 -19.62 -20.97 15.51
CA ILE A 583 -18.21 -21.37 15.52
C ILE A 583 -17.82 -21.86 14.13
N LEU A 584 -16.77 -21.25 13.57
CA LEU A 584 -16.16 -21.68 12.31
C LEU A 584 -14.81 -22.36 12.62
N LYS A 585 -14.72 -23.66 12.34
CA LYS A 585 -13.54 -24.53 12.53
C LYS A 585 -12.72 -24.58 11.24
N PHE A 586 -11.38 -24.67 11.37
CA PHE A 586 -10.46 -24.77 10.24
C PHE A 586 -9.11 -25.38 10.63
N LYS A 587 -8.36 -25.85 9.63
CA LYS A 587 -6.94 -26.21 9.75
C LYS A 587 -6.04 -24.99 9.60
N GLN A 588 -5.00 -24.92 10.43
CA GLN A 588 -4.03 -23.82 10.43
C GLN A 588 -2.59 -24.32 10.56
N SER A 589 -1.64 -23.53 10.07
CA SER A 589 -0.21 -23.82 10.16
C SER A 589 0.60 -22.52 10.05
N PRO A 590 1.89 -22.49 10.42
CA PRO A 590 2.73 -21.29 10.33
C PRO A 590 3.29 -21.11 8.90
N TRP A 591 2.46 -21.31 7.88
CA TRP A 591 2.88 -21.42 6.47
C TRP A 591 3.57 -20.15 5.90
N LEU A 592 3.27 -18.97 6.45
CA LEU A 592 3.91 -17.71 6.04
C LEU A 592 5.29 -17.47 6.70
N LYS A 593 5.61 -18.19 7.79
CA LYS A 593 6.78 -17.93 8.61
C LYS A 593 8.07 -17.93 7.80
N ASN A 594 8.28 -18.95 6.95
CA ASN A 594 9.50 -19.06 6.14
C ASN A 594 9.70 -17.87 5.19
N TYR A 595 8.61 -17.35 4.60
CA TYR A 595 8.68 -16.17 3.73
C TYR A 595 9.00 -14.89 4.52
N ILE A 596 8.40 -14.71 5.70
CA ILE A 596 8.65 -13.56 6.56
C ILE A 596 10.08 -13.58 7.12
N ASP A 597 10.54 -14.73 7.57
CA ASP A 597 11.89 -14.92 8.10
C ASP A 597 12.94 -14.64 7.02
N PHE A 598 12.77 -15.19 5.82
CA PHE A 598 13.63 -14.93 4.67
C PHE A 598 13.76 -13.43 4.39
N ASN A 599 12.63 -12.72 4.25
CA ASN A 599 12.64 -11.29 3.98
C ASN A 599 13.23 -10.49 5.15
N THR A 600 12.98 -10.90 6.38
CA THR A 600 13.49 -10.22 7.57
C THR A 600 15.01 -10.38 7.70
N GLU A 601 15.53 -11.57 7.42
CA GLU A 601 16.96 -11.85 7.41
C GLU A 601 17.68 -11.08 6.29
N HIS A 602 17.16 -11.12 5.06
CA HIS A 602 17.74 -10.34 3.96
C HIS A 602 17.66 -8.84 4.22
N ARG A 603 16.59 -8.34 4.86
CA ARG A 603 16.49 -6.95 5.31
C ARG A 603 17.51 -6.58 6.40
N LYS A 604 17.94 -7.53 7.24
CA LYS A 604 19.01 -7.32 8.22
C LYS A 604 20.38 -7.27 7.53
N ARG A 605 20.63 -8.14 6.54
CA ARG A 605 21.88 -8.25 5.78
C ARG A 605 22.05 -7.16 4.70
N ALA A 606 20.97 -6.54 4.25
CA ALA A 606 20.99 -5.51 3.21
C ALA A 606 21.87 -4.32 3.60
N ASN A 607 22.76 -3.91 2.70
CA ASN A 607 23.74 -2.84 2.93
C ASN A 607 23.27 -1.46 2.47
N ASN A 608 22.27 -1.39 1.58
CA ASN A 608 21.68 -0.14 1.10
C ASN A 608 20.24 0.02 1.61
N ASN A 609 19.72 1.25 1.57
CA ASN A 609 18.37 1.54 2.06
C ASN A 609 17.27 1.00 1.13
N PHE A 610 17.55 0.98 -0.17
CA PHE A 610 16.64 0.44 -1.18
C PHE A 610 16.20 -1.00 -0.89
N GLU A 611 17.16 -1.92 -0.73
CA GLU A 611 16.87 -3.33 -0.44
C GLU A 611 16.15 -3.48 0.90
N LYS A 612 16.55 -2.72 1.92
CA LYS A 612 15.88 -2.72 3.23
C LYS A 612 14.40 -2.35 3.12
N ASP A 613 14.08 -1.38 2.27
CA ASP A 613 12.71 -0.94 2.03
C ASP A 613 11.94 -1.92 1.14
N LEU A 614 12.60 -2.55 0.17
CA LEU A 614 12.00 -3.58 -0.68
C LEU A 614 11.53 -4.80 0.14
N PHE A 615 12.39 -5.41 0.94
CA PHE A 615 12.00 -6.56 1.77
C PHE A 615 10.91 -6.20 2.78
N LYS A 616 10.93 -4.97 3.32
CA LYS A 616 9.84 -4.44 4.16
C LYS A 616 8.53 -4.36 3.39
N LEU A 617 8.57 -3.82 2.17
CA LEU A 617 7.40 -3.64 1.31
C LEU A 617 6.78 -4.99 0.96
N LEU A 618 7.60 -5.98 0.56
CA LEU A 618 7.12 -7.30 0.15
C LEU A 618 6.45 -8.08 1.30
N ASN A 619 6.89 -7.91 2.55
CA ASN A 619 6.18 -8.45 3.71
C ASN A 619 4.79 -7.81 3.87
N ASN A 620 4.73 -6.47 3.92
CA ASN A 620 3.46 -5.74 4.10
C ASN A 620 2.48 -5.96 2.94
N ALA A 621 2.99 -6.18 1.74
CA ALA A 621 2.21 -6.32 0.52
C ALA A 621 1.44 -7.65 0.45
N VAL A 622 1.99 -8.75 1.01
CA VAL A 622 1.28 -10.04 1.11
C VAL A 622 0.01 -9.90 1.95
N PHE A 623 0.14 -9.29 3.13
CA PHE A 623 -1.01 -9.00 4.00
C PHE A 623 -2.10 -8.22 3.24
N GLY A 624 -1.71 -7.11 2.59
CA GLY A 624 -2.65 -6.29 1.82
C GLY A 624 -3.38 -7.06 0.71
N LYS A 625 -2.73 -8.05 0.10
CA LYS A 625 -3.31 -8.85 -0.98
C LYS A 625 -4.39 -9.82 -0.51
N THR A 626 -4.24 -10.40 0.67
CA THR A 626 -5.25 -11.29 1.27
C THR A 626 -6.56 -10.55 1.59
N MET A 627 -6.49 -9.23 1.80
CA MET A 627 -7.59 -8.35 2.21
C MET A 627 -8.09 -7.44 1.09
N GLU A 628 -7.75 -7.76 -0.16
CA GLU A 628 -8.16 -6.96 -1.31
C GLU A 628 -9.69 -6.97 -1.45
N ASN A 629 -10.32 -5.80 -1.25
CA ASN A 629 -11.76 -5.68 -1.44
C ASN A 629 -12.10 -5.62 -2.94
N LEU A 630 -12.58 -6.74 -3.47
CA LEU A 630 -12.91 -6.88 -4.88
C LEU A 630 -14.18 -6.10 -5.29
N ARG A 631 -15.06 -5.75 -4.34
CA ARG A 631 -16.28 -4.95 -4.61
C ARG A 631 -15.97 -3.51 -4.99
N ASN A 632 -14.80 -3.00 -4.61
CA ASN A 632 -14.35 -1.65 -4.98
C ASN A 632 -13.78 -1.57 -6.40
N ARG A 633 -13.63 -2.70 -7.10
CA ARG A 633 -13.09 -2.71 -8.46
C ARG A 633 -14.07 -2.06 -9.42
N VAL A 634 -13.55 -1.15 -10.24
CA VAL A 634 -14.34 -0.46 -11.26
C VAL A 634 -14.14 -1.15 -12.60
N LYS A 635 -15.20 -1.21 -13.42
CA LYS A 635 -15.08 -1.61 -14.83
C LYS A 635 -15.11 -0.35 -15.70
N ILE A 636 -13.99 -0.06 -16.35
CA ILE A 636 -13.87 1.04 -17.32
C ILE A 636 -13.40 0.46 -18.65
N ASP A 637 -14.03 0.90 -19.72
CA ASP A 637 -13.66 0.62 -21.09
C ASP A 637 -13.22 1.94 -21.75
N LEU A 638 -11.99 1.99 -22.26
CA LEU A 638 -11.52 3.08 -23.12
C LEU A 638 -11.91 2.77 -24.57
N VAL A 639 -12.65 3.66 -25.20
CA VAL A 639 -13.36 3.39 -26.46
C VAL A 639 -13.07 4.48 -27.48
N ASN A 640 -12.56 4.08 -28.63
CA ASN A 640 -12.18 4.93 -29.77
C ASN A 640 -13.04 4.68 -31.02
N SER A 641 -14.16 3.95 -30.89
CA SER A 641 -15.11 3.72 -31.98
C SER A 641 -16.54 4.04 -31.53
N GLU A 642 -17.25 4.82 -32.33
CA GLU A 642 -18.64 5.22 -32.05
C GLU A 642 -19.58 4.01 -31.90
N LYS A 643 -19.45 3.01 -32.79
CA LYS A 643 -20.26 1.78 -32.76
C LYS A 643 -20.12 1.04 -31.42
N ARG A 644 -18.89 0.87 -30.93
CA ARG A 644 -18.64 0.24 -29.61
C ARG A 644 -19.15 1.12 -28.47
N ALA A 645 -19.00 2.44 -28.56
CA ALA A 645 -19.48 3.36 -27.54
C ALA A 645 -21.01 3.28 -27.39
N LYS A 646 -21.75 3.38 -28.50
CA LYS A 646 -23.21 3.21 -28.53
C LYS A 646 -23.64 1.86 -27.94
N LYS A 647 -22.96 0.77 -28.31
CA LYS A 647 -23.22 -0.57 -27.75
C LYS A 647 -23.04 -0.64 -26.23
N LEU A 648 -21.99 -0.01 -25.70
CA LEU A 648 -21.69 -0.04 -24.26
C LEU A 648 -22.61 0.88 -23.45
N ILE A 649 -23.01 2.02 -24.00
CA ILE A 649 -23.98 2.94 -23.40
C ILE A 649 -25.38 2.31 -23.34
N ALA A 650 -25.78 1.59 -24.39
CA ALA A 650 -27.06 0.87 -24.42
C ALA A 650 -27.13 -0.33 -23.46
N SER A 651 -26.00 -0.75 -22.87
CA SER A 651 -25.98 -1.89 -21.96
C SER A 651 -26.59 -1.51 -20.60
N PRO A 652 -27.43 -2.36 -19.97
CA PRO A 652 -27.96 -2.11 -18.62
C PRO A 652 -26.91 -1.92 -17.53
N ALA A 653 -25.67 -2.38 -17.76
CA ALA A 653 -24.54 -2.18 -16.86
C ALA A 653 -23.88 -0.80 -16.98
N PHE A 654 -24.34 0.07 -17.89
CA PHE A 654 -23.82 1.43 -18.04
C PHE A 654 -24.01 2.23 -16.74
N HIS A 655 -22.98 2.99 -16.36
CA HIS A 655 -23.05 3.85 -15.17
C HIS A 655 -22.79 5.31 -15.52
N ALA A 656 -21.69 5.59 -16.20
CA ALA A 656 -21.29 6.94 -16.59
C ALA A 656 -20.34 6.88 -17.80
N TYR A 657 -20.18 8.00 -18.51
CA TYR A 657 -19.10 8.18 -19.47
C TYR A 657 -18.39 9.52 -19.25
N LYS A 658 -17.15 9.60 -19.71
CA LYS A 658 -16.37 10.84 -19.81
C LYS A 658 -15.76 10.91 -21.20
N ILE A 659 -16.02 11.99 -21.92
CA ILE A 659 -15.37 12.28 -23.19
C ILE A 659 -13.98 12.81 -22.85
N ILE A 660 -12.92 12.09 -23.24
CA ILE A 660 -11.54 12.50 -22.99
C ILE A 660 -11.12 13.50 -24.07
N ASN A 661 -11.39 13.17 -25.33
CA ASN A 661 -11.22 14.02 -26.49
C ASN A 661 -12.06 13.51 -27.67
N ASN A 662 -11.87 14.07 -28.86
CA ASN A 662 -12.62 13.69 -30.07
C ASN A 662 -12.39 12.23 -30.51
N ASP A 663 -11.29 11.61 -30.09
CA ASP A 663 -10.92 10.25 -30.49
C ASP A 663 -11.15 9.20 -29.38
N LEU A 664 -11.45 9.61 -28.15
CA LEU A 664 -11.52 8.69 -27.01
C LEU A 664 -12.61 9.07 -25.99
N VAL A 665 -13.41 8.06 -25.64
CA VAL A 665 -14.40 8.12 -24.56
C VAL A 665 -14.09 7.04 -23.54
N SER A 666 -14.09 7.40 -22.26
CA SER A 666 -14.06 6.48 -21.13
C SER A 666 -15.48 6.12 -20.72
N ILE A 667 -15.83 4.84 -20.75
CA ILE A 667 -17.16 4.35 -20.36
C ILE A 667 -17.02 3.53 -19.08
N GLN A 668 -17.63 4.01 -18.01
CA GLN A 668 -17.71 3.33 -16.73
C GLN A 668 -18.97 2.46 -16.66
N ARG A 669 -18.80 1.24 -16.18
CA ARG A 669 -19.85 0.24 -16.05
C ARG A 669 -19.88 -0.34 -14.64
N LYS A 670 -21.08 -0.69 -14.19
CA LYS A 670 -21.26 -1.52 -13.00
C LYS A 670 -20.71 -2.92 -13.30
N LEU A 671 -19.95 -3.47 -12.35
CA LEU A 671 -19.48 -4.84 -12.42
C LEU A 671 -20.69 -5.76 -12.13
N THR A 672 -21.24 -6.38 -13.17
CA THR A 672 -22.51 -7.14 -13.09
C THR A 672 -22.39 -8.41 -12.27
N SER A 673 -21.24 -9.08 -12.34
CA SER A 673 -20.94 -10.28 -11.57
C SER A 673 -19.53 -10.20 -10.99
N LEU A 674 -19.41 -10.53 -9.71
CA LEU A 674 -18.15 -10.50 -8.97
C LEU A 674 -17.83 -11.88 -8.40
N LEU A 675 -16.65 -12.40 -8.73
CA LEU A 675 -16.10 -13.62 -8.11
C LEU A 675 -15.31 -13.25 -6.84
N LEU A 676 -15.71 -13.78 -5.70
CA LEU A 676 -15.01 -13.58 -4.42
C LEU A 676 -13.92 -14.65 -4.23
N ASN A 677 -12.72 -14.39 -4.76
CA ASN A 677 -11.59 -15.33 -4.76
C ASN A 677 -10.36 -14.82 -4.01
N ARG A 678 -10.56 -14.26 -2.81
CA ARG A 678 -9.47 -13.86 -1.91
C ARG A 678 -9.55 -14.64 -0.61
N PRO A 679 -8.42 -15.11 -0.05
CA PRO A 679 -8.38 -15.80 1.23
C PRO A 679 -8.47 -14.78 2.38
N ILE A 680 -9.63 -14.12 2.52
CA ILE A 680 -9.83 -13.01 3.48
C ILE A 680 -9.66 -13.44 4.94
N TYR A 681 -9.85 -14.72 5.25
CA TYR A 681 -9.61 -15.30 6.57
C TYR A 681 -8.15 -15.14 7.03
N VAL A 682 -7.20 -15.11 6.09
CA VAL A 682 -5.78 -14.94 6.42
C VAL A 682 -5.56 -13.55 6.98
N GLY A 683 -6.02 -12.53 6.25
CA GLY A 683 -5.85 -11.15 6.69
C GLY A 683 -6.73 -10.77 7.89
N PHE A 684 -7.91 -11.36 8.04
CA PHE A 684 -8.69 -11.32 9.28
C PHE A 684 -7.86 -11.83 10.47
N SER A 685 -7.29 -13.04 10.34
CA SER A 685 -6.52 -13.68 11.41
C SER A 685 -5.24 -12.91 11.75
N ILE A 686 -4.56 -12.34 10.75
CA ILE A 686 -3.39 -11.46 10.96
C ILE A 686 -3.79 -10.19 11.74
N LEU A 687 -4.89 -9.54 11.34
CA LEU A 687 -5.38 -8.33 12.01
C LEU A 687 -5.77 -8.61 13.45
N ASP A 688 -6.41 -9.73 13.74
CA ASP A 688 -6.79 -10.08 15.12
C ASP A 688 -5.59 -10.51 15.94
N THR A 689 -4.77 -11.43 15.42
CA THR A 689 -3.55 -11.89 16.10
C THR A 689 -2.62 -10.73 16.43
N SER A 690 -2.47 -9.74 15.53
CA SER A 690 -1.65 -8.55 15.79
C SER A 690 -2.07 -7.77 17.05
N LYS A 691 -3.37 -7.69 17.35
CA LYS A 691 -3.87 -7.01 18.54
C LYS A 691 -3.46 -7.70 19.83
N ILE A 692 -3.28 -9.02 19.81
CA ILE A 692 -2.83 -9.81 20.97
C ILE A 692 -1.48 -9.29 21.47
N LEU A 693 -0.52 -9.04 20.57
CA LEU A 693 0.80 -8.53 20.95
C LEU A 693 0.69 -7.16 21.63
N MET A 694 -0.08 -6.25 21.04
CA MET A 694 -0.25 -4.89 21.57
C MET A 694 -0.98 -4.88 22.93
N TYR A 695 -2.06 -5.66 23.07
CA TYR A 695 -2.80 -5.77 24.32
C TYR A 695 -2.01 -6.49 25.40
N ASN A 696 -1.26 -7.55 25.07
CA ASN A 696 -0.36 -8.21 26.01
C ASN A 696 0.71 -7.26 26.53
N PHE A 697 1.36 -6.50 25.64
CA PHE A 697 2.36 -5.54 26.07
C PHE A 697 1.76 -4.43 26.96
N HIS A 698 0.56 -3.94 26.63
CA HIS A 698 -0.11 -2.94 27.46
C HIS A 698 -0.55 -3.49 28.83
N TYR A 699 -1.37 -4.54 28.85
CA TYR A 699 -2.02 -5.02 30.06
C TYR A 699 -1.14 -5.96 30.89
N ASN A 700 -0.46 -6.90 30.25
CA ASN A 700 0.29 -7.94 30.96
C ASN A 700 1.74 -7.52 31.28
N TYR A 701 2.29 -6.51 30.61
CA TYR A 701 3.61 -5.95 30.88
C TYR A 701 3.54 -4.55 31.50
N ILE A 702 3.12 -3.52 30.75
CA ILE A 702 3.14 -2.12 31.23
C ILE A 702 2.25 -1.92 32.46
N LYS A 703 0.98 -2.33 32.41
CA LYS A 703 0.06 -2.16 33.53
C LYS A 703 0.44 -3.02 34.74
N ARG A 704 1.05 -4.18 34.55
CA ARG A 704 1.58 -4.99 35.65
C ARG A 704 2.75 -4.32 36.36
N MET A 705 3.65 -3.67 35.60
CA MET A 705 4.83 -3.01 36.15
C MET A 705 4.53 -1.64 36.78
N TYR A 706 3.64 -0.87 36.16
CA TYR A 706 3.42 0.54 36.51
C TYR A 706 2.02 0.85 37.04
N ALA A 707 1.04 -0.03 36.84
CA ALA A 707 -0.35 0.17 37.23
C ALA A 707 -0.92 1.52 36.76
N ASN A 708 -1.40 2.33 37.71
CA ASN A 708 -1.93 3.68 37.49
C ASN A 708 -0.84 4.73 37.21
N ARG A 709 0.45 4.43 37.47
CA ARG A 709 1.58 5.32 37.15
C ARG A 709 1.86 5.43 35.65
N ALA A 710 1.36 4.48 34.84
CA ALA A 710 1.47 4.53 33.39
C ALA A 710 0.14 4.96 32.75
N LYS A 711 0.16 6.10 32.07
CA LYS A 711 -0.97 6.63 31.30
C LYS A 711 -0.65 6.58 29.82
N LEU A 712 -1.48 5.88 29.05
CA LEU A 712 -1.35 5.87 27.60
C LEU A 712 -1.77 7.23 27.05
N LEU A 713 -0.93 7.83 26.22
CA LEU A 713 -1.17 9.09 25.54
C LEU A 713 -1.87 8.86 24.21
N PHE A 714 -1.32 7.96 23.39
CA PHE A 714 -1.93 7.53 22.14
C PHE A 714 -1.52 6.12 21.73
N THR A 715 -2.29 5.58 20.80
CA THR A 715 -1.90 4.42 19.99
C THR A 715 -2.18 4.71 18.51
N ASP A 716 -1.29 4.25 17.63
CA ASP A 716 -1.55 4.16 16.19
C ASP A 716 -1.02 2.83 15.65
N THR A 717 -1.91 1.85 15.57
CA THR A 717 -1.68 0.50 15.03
C THR A 717 -0.66 -0.33 15.81
N ASP A 718 0.63 -0.06 15.62
CA ASP A 718 1.81 -0.74 16.17
C ASP A 718 2.56 0.10 17.21
N SER A 719 2.13 1.35 17.38
CA SER A 719 2.70 2.33 18.29
C SER A 719 1.93 2.45 19.61
N LEU A 720 2.66 2.58 20.72
CA LEU A 720 2.15 2.95 22.06
C LEU A 720 3.04 4.04 22.66
N CYS A 721 2.44 5.17 23.02
CA CYS A 721 3.16 6.25 23.70
C CYS A 721 2.56 6.50 25.08
N TYR A 722 3.42 6.59 26.09
CA TYR A 722 3.03 6.71 27.49
C TYR A 722 3.65 7.94 28.13
N ILE A 723 2.98 8.45 29.17
CA ILE A 723 3.65 9.12 30.28
C ILE A 723 3.69 8.15 31.46
N ILE A 724 4.88 7.91 32.02
CA ILE A 724 5.11 6.94 33.10
C ILE A 724 5.81 7.63 34.27
N SER A 725 5.21 7.55 35.46
CA SER A 725 5.85 7.97 36.70
C SER A 725 6.70 6.85 37.29
N THR A 726 8.02 7.02 37.30
CA THR A 726 9.01 6.05 37.81
C THR A 726 10.29 6.79 38.17
N SER A 727 11.21 6.16 38.91
CA SER A 727 12.50 6.76 39.25
C SER A 727 13.37 6.97 38.01
N ASP A 728 13.39 5.99 37.09
CA ASP A 728 14.16 6.06 35.84
C ASP A 728 13.68 5.00 34.83
N ILE A 729 12.97 5.42 33.79
CA ILE A 729 12.43 4.51 32.77
C ILE A 729 13.54 3.78 31.99
N TYR A 730 14.70 4.41 31.82
CA TYR A 730 15.79 3.83 31.04
C TYR A 730 16.48 2.71 31.83
N LYS A 731 16.59 2.86 33.16
CA LYS A 731 17.03 1.75 34.03
C LYS A 731 15.99 0.63 34.05
N ASP A 732 14.70 0.94 34.11
CA ASP A 732 13.63 -0.06 34.04
C ASP A 732 13.73 -0.89 32.74
N MET A 733 13.97 -0.23 31.61
CA MET A 733 14.19 -0.89 30.30
C MET A 733 15.45 -1.75 30.28
N LEU A 734 16.53 -1.33 30.94
CA LEU A 734 17.77 -2.13 31.03
C LEU A 734 17.53 -3.46 31.73
N HIS A 735 16.80 -3.46 32.86
CA HIS A 735 16.48 -4.68 33.61
C HIS A 735 15.63 -5.66 32.80
N ASN A 736 14.78 -5.16 31.90
CA ASN A 736 13.91 -5.96 31.04
C ASN A 736 14.29 -5.85 29.56
N SER A 737 15.60 -5.85 29.28
CA SER A 737 16.14 -5.65 27.93
C SER A 737 15.62 -6.64 26.89
N ILE A 738 15.11 -7.81 27.31
CA ILE A 738 14.54 -8.81 26.41
C ILE A 738 13.30 -8.31 25.67
N GLU A 739 12.53 -7.36 26.20
CA GLU A 739 11.30 -6.86 25.57
C GLU A 739 11.52 -5.72 24.59
N PHE A 740 12.68 -5.05 24.67
CA PHE A 740 12.95 -3.83 23.93
C PHE A 740 13.96 -4.04 22.80
N ASP A 741 13.73 -3.36 21.69
CA ASP A 741 14.75 -3.15 20.66
C ASP A 741 15.36 -1.75 20.84
N THR A 742 16.57 -1.72 21.38
CA THR A 742 17.37 -0.51 21.58
C THR A 742 18.58 -0.45 20.64
N ALA A 743 18.57 -1.23 19.55
CA ALA A 743 19.68 -1.26 18.59
C ALA A 743 19.83 0.05 17.79
N ASN A 744 18.82 0.92 17.85
CA ASN A 744 18.82 2.26 17.25
C ASN A 744 19.38 3.35 18.18
N TYR A 745 19.76 3.02 19.41
CA TYR A 745 20.40 3.96 20.32
C TYR A 745 21.83 4.30 19.84
N PRO A 746 22.38 5.45 20.25
CA PRO A 746 23.79 5.74 20.04
C PRO A 746 24.68 4.63 20.62
N PRO A 747 25.74 4.16 19.92
CA PRO A 747 26.59 3.05 20.39
C PRO A 747 27.24 3.26 21.76
N ASN A 748 27.39 4.51 22.19
CA ASN A 748 27.92 4.89 23.50
C ASN A 748 26.84 4.97 24.61
N HIS A 749 25.55 4.81 24.29
CA HIS A 749 24.49 4.82 25.26
C HIS A 749 24.43 3.48 26.01
N PHE A 750 24.28 3.50 27.34
CA PHE A 750 24.26 2.30 28.19
C PHE A 750 23.11 1.30 27.91
N LEU A 751 22.13 1.70 27.09
CA LEU A 751 21.01 0.86 26.66
C LEU A 751 21.22 0.27 25.27
N TYR A 752 22.25 0.68 24.54
CA TYR A 752 22.51 0.18 23.20
C TYR A 752 22.72 -1.34 23.24
N ASN A 753 21.82 -2.07 22.56
CA ASN A 753 21.90 -3.51 22.47
C ASN A 753 21.51 -3.98 21.05
N PRO A 754 22.46 -4.53 20.26
CA PRO A 754 22.18 -4.99 18.91
C PRO A 754 21.41 -6.32 18.84
N LEU A 755 21.26 -7.06 19.94
CA LEU A 755 20.66 -8.40 19.95
C LEU A 755 19.21 -8.41 19.44
N ASN A 756 18.42 -7.40 19.83
CA ASN A 756 17.00 -7.31 19.46
C ASN A 756 16.74 -6.54 18.17
N ASN A 757 17.78 -6.15 17.42
CA ASN A 757 17.67 -5.36 16.19
C ASN A 757 16.69 -6.00 15.20
N LYS A 758 15.55 -5.34 14.98
CA LYS A 758 14.46 -5.77 14.09
C LYS A 758 13.96 -7.19 14.38
N VAL A 759 14.07 -7.68 15.62
CA VAL A 759 13.43 -8.94 16.04
C VAL A 759 11.92 -8.72 16.08
N LEU A 760 11.16 -9.61 15.45
CA LEU A 760 9.71 -9.47 15.28
C LEU A 760 9.00 -9.36 16.63
N GLY A 761 8.14 -8.35 16.75
CA GLY A 761 7.28 -8.15 17.91
C GLY A 761 7.94 -7.51 19.14
N LYS A 762 9.25 -7.23 19.12
CA LYS A 762 9.93 -6.45 20.16
C LYS A 762 9.58 -4.97 20.07
N MET A 763 9.52 -4.29 21.22
CA MET A 763 9.12 -2.89 21.30
C MET A 763 10.33 -1.99 21.14
N LYS A 764 10.41 -1.29 20.01
CA LYS A 764 11.48 -0.36 19.70
C LYS A 764 11.13 1.03 20.21
N ASP A 765 12.08 1.71 20.84
CA ASP A 765 11.90 3.12 21.18
C ASP A 765 12.13 4.00 19.94
N GLU A 766 11.06 4.67 19.50
CA GLU A 766 11.01 5.52 18.30
C GLU A 766 11.70 6.88 18.48
N LEU A 767 12.10 7.24 19.70
CA LEU A 767 12.87 8.45 19.99
C LEU A 767 14.39 8.19 20.01
N ASN A 768 14.83 6.94 19.80
CA ASN A 768 16.24 6.55 19.76
C ASN A 768 17.02 6.99 21.04
N GLY A 769 16.38 6.93 22.21
CA GLY A 769 16.96 7.39 23.48
C GLY A 769 16.94 8.90 23.70
N MET A 770 16.38 9.70 22.78
CA MET A 770 16.20 11.13 23.00
C MET A 770 15.08 11.39 24.01
N VAL A 771 15.40 12.15 25.07
CA VAL A 771 14.44 12.45 26.14
C VAL A 771 13.31 13.35 25.61
N ALA A 772 12.08 12.85 25.66
CA ALA A 772 10.89 13.63 25.36
C ALA A 772 10.52 14.59 26.51
N THR A 773 10.14 15.80 26.14
CA THR A 773 9.80 16.90 27.06
C THR A 773 8.29 17.12 27.12
N GLU A 774 7.62 17.19 25.97
CA GLU A 774 6.18 17.45 25.87
C GLU A 774 5.52 16.61 24.77
N PHE A 775 4.24 16.30 24.96
CA PHE A 775 3.37 15.63 24.00
C PHE A 775 2.06 16.41 23.84
N VAL A 776 1.60 16.53 22.59
CA VAL A 776 0.29 17.10 22.24
C VAL A 776 -0.41 16.18 21.23
N GLY A 777 -1.62 15.72 21.56
CA GLY A 777 -2.47 14.89 20.72
C GLY A 777 -3.81 15.55 20.43
N LEU A 778 -4.09 15.86 19.16
CA LEU A 778 -5.33 16.52 18.77
C LEU A 778 -6.46 15.51 18.50
N LYS A 779 -6.15 14.49 17.70
CA LYS A 779 -7.04 13.38 17.32
C LYS A 779 -6.24 12.22 16.73
N ALA A 780 -6.89 11.09 16.44
CA ALA A 780 -6.24 9.93 15.83
C ALA A 780 -5.39 10.33 14.59
N LYS A 781 -4.09 9.96 14.61
CA LYS A 781 -3.09 10.29 13.56
C LYS A 781 -2.81 11.80 13.39
N MET A 782 -3.00 12.57 14.45
CA MET A 782 -2.68 13.99 14.52
C MET A 782 -2.11 14.35 15.91
N TYR A 783 -0.78 14.33 16.04
CA TYR A 783 -0.06 14.54 17.29
C TYR A 783 1.37 15.04 17.07
N SER A 784 1.98 15.60 18.12
CA SER A 784 3.37 16.04 18.15
C SER A 784 4.05 15.61 19.45
N ILE A 785 5.31 15.16 19.34
CA ILE A 785 6.21 14.87 20.46
C ILE A 785 7.42 15.79 20.34
N LYS A 786 7.70 16.54 21.40
CA LYS A 786 8.90 17.38 21.52
C LYS A 786 9.96 16.65 22.34
N THR A 787 11.19 16.66 21.85
CA THR A 787 12.39 16.19 22.58
C THR A 787 13.32 17.37 22.85
N LEU A 788 14.44 17.13 23.52
CA LEU A 788 15.46 18.17 23.73
C LEU A 788 16.08 18.71 22.44
N THR A 789 16.08 17.92 21.37
CA THR A 789 16.81 18.23 20.11
C THR A 789 15.90 18.36 18.89
N LEU A 790 14.76 17.65 18.88
CA LEU A 790 13.92 17.48 17.70
C LEU A 790 12.42 17.45 18.04
N GLU A 791 11.59 17.77 17.05
CA GLU A 791 10.14 17.64 17.11
C GLU A 791 9.66 16.57 16.11
N LYS A 792 8.83 15.63 16.59
CA LYS A 792 8.19 14.61 15.76
C LYS A 792 6.73 14.96 15.55
N ASN A 793 6.42 15.57 14.41
CA ASN A 793 5.07 16.03 14.05
C ASN A 793 4.37 15.03 13.13
N THR A 794 3.12 14.66 13.44
CA THR A 794 2.27 13.78 12.63
C THR A 794 0.91 14.46 12.42
N ALA A 795 0.53 14.73 11.17
CA ALA A 795 -0.81 15.24 10.82
C ALA A 795 -1.33 14.60 9.54
N LYS A 796 -2.20 13.60 9.68
CA LYS A 796 -2.84 12.95 8.52
C LYS A 796 -3.65 13.96 7.71
N GLY A 797 -3.33 14.06 6.42
CA GLY A 797 -4.00 14.95 5.46
C GLY A 797 -3.25 16.25 5.17
N VAL A 798 -2.18 16.56 5.92
CA VAL A 798 -1.29 17.70 5.66
C VAL A 798 -0.10 17.23 4.84
N HIS A 799 0.30 18.05 3.85
CA HIS A 799 1.46 17.73 3.01
C HIS A 799 2.76 17.74 3.83
N LYS A 800 3.67 16.78 3.56
CA LYS A 800 4.89 16.60 4.35
C LYS A 800 5.81 17.83 4.34
N SER A 801 5.91 18.53 3.21
CA SER A 801 6.75 19.74 3.11
C SER A 801 6.25 20.83 4.06
N ILE A 802 4.94 21.11 4.05
CA ILE A 802 4.29 22.05 4.97
C ILE A 802 4.53 21.66 6.43
N LEU A 803 4.32 20.36 6.74
CA LEU A 803 4.49 19.85 8.10
C LEU A 803 5.92 20.04 8.62
N LYS A 804 6.93 20.00 7.73
CA LYS A 804 8.34 20.19 8.08
C LYS A 804 8.74 21.67 8.14
N SER A 805 8.20 22.52 7.27
CA SER A 805 8.67 23.90 7.12
C SER A 805 7.83 24.95 7.85
N LYS A 806 6.55 24.67 8.16
CA LYS A 806 5.61 25.67 8.68
C LYS A 806 4.89 25.28 9.98
N ILE A 807 4.89 24.00 10.35
CA ILE A 807 4.13 23.53 11.52
C ILE A 807 5.10 23.01 12.59
N SER A 808 5.09 23.69 13.74
CA SER A 808 5.86 23.37 14.94
C SER A 808 5.02 22.64 15.99
N HIS A 809 5.66 22.10 17.02
CA HIS A 809 4.97 21.56 18.21
C HIS A 809 4.07 22.60 18.88
N GLU A 810 4.50 23.86 18.90
CA GLU A 810 3.74 24.95 19.51
C GLU A 810 2.42 25.21 18.77
N ASP A 811 2.36 25.00 17.46
CA ASP A 811 1.12 25.09 16.69
C ASP A 811 0.10 24.02 17.10
N TYR A 812 0.56 22.80 17.44
CA TYR A 812 -0.32 21.76 18.00
C TYR A 812 -0.82 22.17 19.37
N LYS A 813 0.07 22.70 20.22
CA LYS A 813 -0.27 23.14 21.57
C LYS A 813 -1.29 24.29 21.55
N ASN A 814 -1.06 25.29 20.71
CA ASN A 814 -2.00 26.40 20.47
C ASN A 814 -3.33 25.90 19.89
N CYS A 815 -3.30 24.94 18.97
CA CYS A 815 -4.51 24.31 18.43
C CYS A 815 -5.34 23.63 19.54
N LEU A 816 -4.68 22.93 20.47
CA LEU A 816 -5.33 22.24 21.58
C LEU A 816 -5.89 23.22 22.63
N ILE A 817 -5.05 24.13 23.13
CA ILE A 817 -5.36 25.01 24.27
C ILE A 817 -6.28 26.16 23.83
N ASN A 818 -5.89 26.88 22.77
CA ASN A 818 -6.60 28.08 22.32
C ASN A 818 -7.72 27.77 21.32
N LYS A 819 -8.00 26.48 21.06
CA LYS A 819 -9.01 26.03 20.10
C LYS A 819 -8.82 26.71 18.74
N HIS A 820 -7.58 26.82 18.27
CA HIS A 820 -7.28 27.45 16.98
C HIS A 820 -7.27 26.44 15.83
N ARG A 821 -7.85 26.80 14.67
CA ARG A 821 -7.82 25.97 13.45
C ARG A 821 -6.94 26.63 12.40
N SER A 822 -5.82 26.00 12.04
CA SER A 822 -4.90 26.51 11.03
C SER A 822 -5.26 26.04 9.61
N ARG A 823 -4.85 26.83 8.61
CA ARG A 823 -5.01 26.55 7.18
C ARG A 823 -3.73 26.87 6.45
N GLU A 824 -3.28 25.96 5.61
CA GLU A 824 -2.06 26.12 4.84
C GLU A 824 -2.33 26.01 3.34
N GLU A 825 -1.58 26.79 2.60
CA GLU A 825 -1.55 26.75 1.14
C GLU A 825 -0.43 25.84 0.66
N PHE A 826 -0.71 25.05 -0.39
CA PHE A 826 0.29 24.27 -1.09
C PHE A 826 -0.02 24.16 -2.57
N LYS A 827 1.04 23.91 -3.35
CA LYS A 827 0.94 23.56 -4.76
C LYS A 827 0.98 22.04 -4.94
N SER A 828 0.26 21.55 -5.92
CA SER A 828 0.24 20.14 -6.29
C SER A 828 -0.06 19.98 -7.77
N ILE A 829 0.32 18.84 -8.36
CA ILE A 829 -0.10 18.47 -9.71
C ILE A 829 -1.40 17.68 -9.60
N ASN A 830 -2.43 18.12 -10.32
CA ASN A 830 -3.72 17.44 -10.41
C ASN A 830 -4.06 17.13 -11.88
N SER A 831 -4.86 16.09 -12.08
CA SER A 831 -5.43 15.75 -13.38
C SER A 831 -6.95 15.81 -13.36
N SER A 832 -7.53 16.27 -14.46
CA SER A 832 -8.96 16.26 -14.73
C SER A 832 -9.20 15.90 -16.18
N ILE A 833 -9.97 14.83 -16.45
CA ILE A 833 -10.19 14.33 -17.82
C ILE A 833 -8.84 14.08 -18.51
N HIS A 834 -7.90 13.49 -17.78
CA HIS A 834 -6.52 13.28 -18.22
C HIS A 834 -5.73 14.54 -18.62
N GLN A 835 -6.23 15.75 -18.41
CA GLN A 835 -5.44 16.98 -18.58
C GLN A 835 -4.73 17.31 -17.27
N ILE A 836 -3.42 17.54 -17.34
CA ILE A 836 -2.57 17.79 -16.18
C ILE A 836 -2.37 19.29 -15.97
N HIS A 837 -2.61 19.73 -14.74
CA HIS A 837 -2.41 21.10 -14.30
C HIS A 837 -1.60 21.15 -13.00
N SER A 838 -0.71 22.13 -12.92
CA SER A 838 -0.24 22.62 -11.62
C SER A 838 -1.35 23.44 -10.98
N VAL A 839 -1.67 23.13 -9.73
CA VAL A 839 -2.73 23.80 -8.97
C VAL A 839 -2.23 24.30 -7.63
N LYS A 840 -2.83 25.39 -7.15
CA LYS A 840 -2.64 25.94 -5.82
C LYS A 840 -3.91 25.69 -5.00
N SER A 841 -3.77 25.11 -3.81
CA SER A 841 -4.90 24.72 -2.95
C SER A 841 -4.69 25.18 -1.50
N LYS A 842 -5.77 25.64 -0.87
CA LYS A 842 -5.78 26.02 0.56
C LYS A 842 -6.62 25.03 1.37
N LYS A 843 -6.00 24.30 2.31
CA LYS A 843 -6.67 23.27 3.14
C LYS A 843 -6.44 23.48 4.64
N ASN A 844 -7.37 22.98 5.46
CA ASN A 844 -7.20 22.93 6.91
C ASN A 844 -6.00 22.04 7.28
N SER A 845 -5.12 22.52 8.16
CA SER A 845 -3.94 21.78 8.64
C SER A 845 -4.20 21.13 9.99
N LEU A 846 -4.34 21.90 11.08
CA LEU A 846 -4.62 21.38 12.42
C LEU A 846 -6.06 21.65 12.87
N CYS A 847 -6.64 20.72 13.62
CA CYS A 847 -7.99 20.85 14.17
C CYS A 847 -8.13 20.04 15.47
N PRO A 848 -8.66 20.65 16.56
CA PRO A 848 -8.77 19.99 17.86
C PRO A 848 -10.04 19.14 18.01
N PHE A 849 -10.87 19.00 16.97
CA PHE A 849 -12.07 18.18 17.03
C PHE A 849 -11.72 16.67 16.95
N ASP A 850 -12.09 15.93 17.98
CA ASP A 850 -12.07 14.46 18.02
C ASP A 850 -13.39 13.94 18.62
N ASP A 851 -13.97 12.93 17.97
CA ASP A 851 -15.24 12.31 18.34
C ASP A 851 -15.10 10.81 18.61
N LYS A 852 -13.88 10.28 18.62
CA LYS A 852 -13.66 8.88 19.00
C LYS A 852 -13.76 8.61 20.50
N ARG A 853 -13.70 9.65 21.33
CA ARG A 853 -13.68 9.58 22.79
C ARG A 853 -14.46 10.75 23.37
N TYR A 854 -14.92 10.58 24.61
CA TYR A 854 -15.59 11.62 25.37
C TYR A 854 -14.54 12.55 26.01
N ILE A 855 -14.42 13.79 25.52
CA ILE A 855 -13.41 14.75 25.99
C ILE A 855 -13.99 15.54 27.16
N LEU A 856 -13.30 15.56 28.31
CA LEU A 856 -13.73 16.33 29.47
C LEU A 856 -13.53 17.84 29.26
N GLU A 857 -14.11 18.66 30.14
CA GLU A 857 -14.08 20.13 30.02
C GLU A 857 -12.65 20.72 30.07
N ASP A 858 -11.69 20.01 30.68
CA ASP A 858 -10.26 20.38 30.64
C ASP A 858 -9.66 20.34 29.23
N GLY A 859 -10.36 19.73 28.26
CA GLY A 859 -9.92 19.55 26.88
C GLY A 859 -8.74 18.58 26.73
N ILE A 860 -8.28 17.93 27.81
CA ILE A 860 -7.05 17.15 27.89
C ILE A 860 -7.35 15.69 28.25
N THR A 861 -8.19 15.48 29.26
CA THR A 861 -8.57 14.16 29.76
C THR A 861 -9.73 13.60 28.94
N THR A 862 -9.71 12.29 28.69
CA THR A 862 -10.74 11.64 27.88
C THR A 862 -11.22 10.33 28.50
N LEU A 863 -12.51 10.06 28.34
CA LEU A 863 -13.15 8.80 28.67
C LEU A 863 -13.48 8.05 27.38
N ALA A 864 -13.35 6.73 27.41
CA ALA A 864 -13.81 5.87 26.32
C ALA A 864 -15.33 5.89 26.28
N LEU A 865 -15.92 5.80 25.08
CA LEU A 865 -17.38 5.74 24.97
C LEU A 865 -17.92 4.51 25.71
N GLY A 866 -19.02 4.69 26.44
CA GLY A 866 -19.61 3.65 27.30
C GLY A 866 -18.99 3.54 28.70
N ASN A 867 -18.05 4.41 29.06
CA ASN A 867 -17.53 4.47 30.43
C ASN A 867 -18.65 4.88 31.42
N CYS A 868 -18.70 4.23 32.58
CA CYS A 868 -19.72 4.45 33.62
C CYS A 868 -19.72 5.89 34.16
N HIS A 869 -18.54 6.54 34.20
CA HIS A 869 -18.40 7.92 34.71
C HIS A 869 -18.99 8.99 33.77
N ILE A 870 -19.37 8.65 32.53
CA ILE A 870 -19.94 9.63 31.58
C ILE A 870 -21.33 10.09 32.01
N ASN A 871 -22.11 9.22 32.66
CA ASN A 871 -23.47 9.56 33.11
C ASN A 871 -23.47 10.20 34.50
N GLU A 872 -22.32 10.19 35.20
CA GLU A 872 -22.13 10.81 36.52
C GLU A 872 -21.58 12.24 36.40
N SER A 873 -21.06 12.62 35.21
CA SER A 873 -20.33 13.86 34.94
C SER A 873 -21.15 15.00 34.35
#